data_AF-R5M4E1-F1
#
_entry.id   AF-R5M4E1-F1
#
_cell.length_a   1.000
_cell.length_b   1.000
_cell.length_c   1.000
_cell.angle_alpha   90.00
_cell.angle_beta   90.00
_cell.angle_gamma   90.00
#
_symmetry.space_group_name_H-M   'P 1'
#
loop_
_entity.id
_entity.type
_entity.pdbx_description
1 polymer ?
#
loop_
_entity_poly.entity_id
_entity_poly.type
_entity_poly.pdbx_seq_one_letter_code
_entity_poly.pdbx_strand_id
1 'polypeptide(L)'
;MKRKIFSSLLLVAFLCASMGMFVSCKDYEDDINANKDDITALQNQLADLQTTLSNELSSAKSELSTQISDAKAQLQAAIDQKADQATVTALEARVATLEGDLAAKEAALNTKIDAVNEAITGLDGRLESVEAALATITAMTGDFTALQQTVNDLKSKVEGLENLDIAAIAREAVEKDLETQKEALEAFKQEIADADYQGQIDKLQEEIAALPTADQLKELADKIDAYDIDNLAQKISDAEDAIAALQSSLSDYATVTSVNELEQALQKQIDDLNELISGKNGLNDNINTLTVFVEKLLNSIALVPELYVDGIESIEFRTLFYSPVMPGTSGEVADWSKEPVRVDNGQTTATYRLNPSSVSIEGIDSANIDFVAATAEVRSVLANSPVKFNGIKSFQNGLMTVKLKRTSTEGSLNLSGNKTYIVALKVPRYNKDKSTTDIYSENSRLVETLFTPRIAKLAWDVTDKQHHYADSATIWKTSVDLDDEVKNPIAAEIYYNETKDLSTLVTGCYLNADDDHTQITKDELKEYGIAFRFAIPTKTYNTDADNNTDQQQFATVTPEGVISSKLPDGVTNNMACVGKEPIVRIMLCDTVNHRLLDEKYMKIKWTQKMLEDVTLDSKSDEFTLGCKGITAELKWDWLITKVYAKVQAEGLDQATFEKIYPFADITWTPANDAAADKNNGILVFNNTTNEQGDALAATWLLTDDIIGDITATGSKTFTKVITFKSSMPAQYPDLKMTWNVTVKLPTLPTIAGYFDTYWFEKYNTYDVLPVQYGTDAAVGYTTVRYENNLTSAFGYTAKWNNDNFFIKDMTDCGTWDLQFSYGDQMTGYAVNVSKESYLDNIESVNNFGGYILRNTNVGDNSAYLKWANRINSWGTTFDTDATPYLYVPANKSSNWNLINPLAQADEKGIPARTHDNKVSISVWAKINGYNKVLVKKYNVCLIAPIRLDVESRGGFEEGIVDGSKVDGSKLVSITDFRGYAVAKDYIGSSELEKYAPKLWGYYDIHSLSFDLSKARYTLAVDGGSVVASNDLSYEDAMTASKLVQLTNGAVNLSLSKDAYSYEITFKNNGGSNVEEMFYVYIPVTLKYAYGELTEYVKIPVYPRGQKPASARR
;
A
#
# COMPACT_ATOMS: atom_id res chain seq x y z
N MET A 1 28.48 45.07 8.12
CA MET A 1 27.30 44.16 8.23
C MET A 1 26.93 43.44 6.91
N LYS A 2 27.87 43.04 6.04
CA LYS A 2 27.55 42.40 4.73
C LYS A 2 27.78 40.87 4.65
N ARG A 3 28.04 40.17 5.76
CA ARG A 3 28.29 38.71 5.75
C ARG A 3 27.17 37.84 6.32
N LYS A 4 26.20 38.42 7.06
CA LYS A 4 25.07 37.66 7.62
C LYS A 4 23.86 37.53 6.69
N ILE A 5 23.83 38.27 5.58
CA ILE A 5 22.70 38.28 4.64
C ILE A 5 22.83 37.16 3.59
N PHE A 6 24.06 36.79 3.21
CA PHE A 6 24.31 35.73 2.23
C PHE A 6 23.96 34.32 2.73
N SER A 7 24.12 34.04 4.03
CA SER A 7 23.82 32.71 4.60
C SER A 7 22.31 32.47 4.73
N SER A 8 21.53 33.53 4.91
CA SER A 8 20.06 33.49 5.00
C SER A 8 19.43 33.35 3.61
N LEU A 9 19.96 34.04 2.61
CA LEU A 9 19.55 33.91 1.21
C LEU A 9 19.88 32.55 0.62
N LEU A 10 21.03 31.94 1.00
CA LEU A 10 21.36 30.59 0.56
C LEU A 10 20.45 29.54 1.18
N LEU A 11 20.03 29.71 2.43
CA LEU A 11 19.10 28.80 3.13
C LEU A 11 17.67 28.91 2.57
N VAL A 12 17.22 30.12 2.25
CA VAL A 12 15.93 30.38 1.60
C VAL A 12 15.92 29.88 0.14
N ALA A 13 17.03 30.02 -0.59
CA ALA A 13 17.19 29.43 -1.92
C ALA A 13 17.26 27.89 -1.90
N PHE A 14 17.87 27.29 -0.86
CA PHE A 14 17.89 25.83 -0.68
C PHE A 14 16.50 25.28 -0.34
N LEU A 15 15.71 26.02 0.44
CA LEU A 15 14.31 25.68 0.76
C LEU A 15 13.36 25.89 -0.43
N CYS A 16 13.64 26.83 -1.34
CA CYS A 16 12.86 27.01 -2.57
C CYS A 16 13.25 25.99 -3.67
N ALA A 17 14.50 25.54 -3.70
CA ALA A 17 14.96 24.53 -4.67
C ALA A 17 14.44 23.11 -4.37
N SER A 18 14.08 22.82 -3.12
CA SER A 18 13.50 21.52 -2.75
C SER A 18 11.98 21.40 -2.98
N MET A 19 11.31 22.43 -3.51
CA MET A 19 9.87 22.38 -3.80
C MET A 19 9.54 21.90 -5.23
N GLY A 20 10.55 21.51 -6.02
CA GLY A 20 10.38 21.02 -7.40
C GLY A 20 10.03 19.54 -7.56
N MET A 21 9.75 18.80 -6.47
CA MET A 21 9.38 17.38 -6.51
C MET A 21 8.13 17.05 -5.70
N PHE A 22 7.15 17.95 -5.65
CA PHE A 22 5.81 17.55 -5.19
C PHE A 22 5.08 16.88 -6.35
N VAL A 23 4.97 15.55 -6.28
CA VAL A 23 3.95 14.81 -7.02
C VAL A 23 2.60 15.47 -6.68
N SER A 24 1.87 15.86 -7.73
CA SER A 24 0.60 16.57 -7.68
C SER A 24 -0.29 16.10 -6.53
N CYS A 25 -0.54 16.97 -5.54
CA CYS A 25 -1.48 16.70 -4.44
C CYS A 25 -2.89 16.36 -4.93
N LYS A 26 -3.22 16.71 -6.19
CA LYS A 26 -4.50 16.42 -6.81
C LYS A 26 -4.80 14.92 -6.92
N ASP A 27 -3.81 14.11 -7.27
CA ASP A 27 -4.04 12.66 -7.47
C ASP A 27 -4.37 11.98 -6.13
N TYR A 28 -3.69 12.39 -5.06
CA TYR A 28 -3.96 11.88 -3.71
C TYR A 28 -5.33 12.32 -3.17
N GLU A 29 -5.77 13.53 -3.50
CA GLU A 29 -7.09 14.05 -3.09
C GLU A 29 -8.23 13.36 -3.86
N ASP A 30 -8.03 13.10 -5.15
CA ASP A 30 -8.96 12.35 -6.00
C ASP A 30 -9.03 10.86 -5.53
N ASP A 31 -7.90 10.23 -5.16
CA ASP A 31 -7.85 8.86 -4.60
C ASP A 31 -8.53 8.74 -3.23
N ILE A 32 -8.38 9.74 -2.35
CA ILE A 32 -9.03 9.76 -1.03
C ILE A 32 -10.55 9.93 -1.18
N ASN A 33 -10.99 10.77 -2.12
CA ASN A 33 -12.42 10.94 -2.42
C ASN A 33 -13.02 9.68 -3.06
N ALA A 34 -12.31 9.01 -3.96
CA ALA A 34 -12.75 7.73 -4.52
C ALA A 34 -12.93 6.66 -3.43
N ASN A 35 -11.99 6.58 -2.48
CA ASN A 35 -12.11 5.65 -1.34
C ASN A 35 -13.30 5.99 -0.41
N LYS A 36 -13.61 7.28 -0.22
CA LYS A 36 -14.80 7.71 0.53
C LYS A 36 -16.09 7.26 -0.17
N ASP A 37 -16.15 7.42 -1.49
CA ASP A 37 -17.30 7.03 -2.30
C ASP A 37 -17.47 5.50 -2.33
N ASP A 38 -16.38 4.75 -2.43
CA ASP A 38 -16.39 3.28 -2.38
C ASP A 38 -16.85 2.74 -1.01
N ILE A 39 -16.39 3.35 0.10
CA ILE A 39 -16.85 3.00 1.45
C ILE A 39 -18.36 3.27 1.59
N THR A 40 -18.84 4.40 1.05
CA THR A 40 -20.26 4.76 1.06
C THR A 40 -21.09 3.77 0.22
N ALA A 41 -20.58 3.36 -0.94
CA ALA A 41 -21.23 2.36 -1.79
C ALA A 41 -21.32 0.99 -1.09
N LEU A 42 -20.27 0.57 -0.39
CA LEU A 42 -20.25 -0.68 0.39
C LEU A 42 -21.22 -0.62 1.58
N GLN A 43 -21.34 0.52 2.28
CA GLN A 43 -22.33 0.71 3.35
C GLN A 43 -23.76 0.52 2.82
N ASN A 44 -24.07 1.07 1.65
CA ASN A 44 -25.39 0.91 1.03
C ASN A 44 -25.67 -0.55 0.65
N GLN A 45 -24.70 -1.24 0.05
CA GLN A 45 -24.83 -2.66 -0.29
C GLN A 45 -25.05 -3.55 0.94
N LEU A 46 -24.37 -3.26 2.06
CA LEU A 46 -24.55 -3.99 3.31
C LEU A 46 -25.89 -3.69 3.99
N ALA A 47 -26.40 -2.46 3.90
CA ALA A 47 -27.73 -2.10 4.38
C ALA A 47 -28.84 -2.82 3.59
N ASP A 48 -28.67 -2.97 2.27
CA ASP A 48 -29.58 -3.75 1.43
C ASP A 48 -29.56 -5.25 1.78
N LEU A 49 -28.37 -5.79 2.06
CA LEU A 49 -28.21 -7.18 2.51
C LEU A 49 -28.82 -7.41 3.90
N GLN A 50 -28.65 -6.47 4.83
CA GLN A 50 -29.27 -6.48 6.16
C GLN A 50 -30.80 -6.52 6.04
N THR A 51 -31.36 -5.69 5.16
CA THR A 51 -32.80 -5.66 4.86
C THR A 51 -33.28 -6.98 4.28
N THR A 52 -32.52 -7.56 3.35
CA THR A 52 -32.83 -8.86 2.72
C THR A 52 -32.86 -9.99 3.76
N LEU A 53 -31.84 -10.08 4.62
CA LEU A 53 -31.77 -11.09 5.67
C LEU A 53 -32.87 -10.91 6.73
N SER A 54 -33.23 -9.67 7.06
CA SER A 54 -34.33 -9.36 7.98
C SER A 54 -35.69 -9.80 7.42
N ASN A 55 -35.89 -9.63 6.11
CA ASN A 55 -37.08 -10.09 5.40
C ASN A 55 -37.12 -11.63 5.31
N GLU A 56 -35.97 -12.29 5.07
CA GLU A 56 -35.86 -13.75 5.07
C GLU A 56 -36.18 -14.33 6.46
N LEU A 57 -35.66 -13.72 7.53
CA LEU A 57 -35.97 -14.09 8.91
C LEU A 57 -37.46 -13.96 9.21
N SER A 58 -38.06 -12.84 8.81
CA SER A 58 -39.50 -12.59 9.01
C SER A 58 -40.36 -13.61 8.25
N SER A 59 -39.97 -13.95 7.01
CA SER A 59 -40.66 -14.92 6.17
C SER A 59 -40.55 -16.34 6.75
N ALA A 60 -39.34 -16.77 7.11
CA ALA A 60 -39.10 -18.08 7.72
C ALA A 60 -39.87 -18.25 9.04
N LYS A 61 -39.88 -17.20 9.89
CA LYS A 61 -40.64 -17.19 11.14
C LYS A 61 -42.14 -17.34 10.89
N SER A 62 -42.68 -16.64 9.89
CA SER A 62 -44.10 -16.72 9.53
C SER A 62 -44.48 -18.12 9.02
N GLU A 63 -43.66 -18.69 8.13
CA GLU A 63 -43.92 -20.00 7.52
C GLU A 63 -43.84 -21.14 8.55
N LEU A 64 -42.76 -21.20 9.33
CA LEU A 64 -42.59 -22.23 10.36
C LEU A 64 -43.60 -22.08 11.50
N SER A 65 -43.94 -20.85 11.92
CA SER A 65 -45.00 -20.64 12.93
C SER A 65 -46.35 -21.16 12.45
N THR A 66 -46.65 -21.03 11.15
CA THR A 66 -47.87 -21.57 10.55
C THR A 66 -47.85 -23.10 10.56
N GLN A 67 -46.74 -23.72 10.15
CA GLN A 67 -46.59 -25.18 10.19
C GLN A 67 -46.64 -25.76 11.61
N ILE A 68 -46.06 -25.07 12.60
CA ILE A 68 -46.14 -25.42 14.02
C ILE A 68 -47.59 -25.34 14.50
N SER A 69 -48.31 -24.27 14.14
CA SER A 69 -49.72 -24.10 14.49
C SER A 69 -50.59 -25.23 13.91
N ASP A 70 -50.38 -25.58 12.64
CA ASP A 70 -51.10 -26.67 11.97
C ASP A 70 -50.76 -28.03 12.59
N ALA A 71 -49.49 -28.28 12.90
CA ALA A 71 -49.05 -29.52 13.56
C ALA A 71 -49.64 -29.64 14.98
N LYS A 72 -49.71 -28.54 15.74
CA LYS A 72 -50.36 -28.50 17.07
C LYS A 72 -51.86 -28.73 16.96
N ALA A 73 -52.52 -28.18 15.94
CA ALA A 73 -53.94 -28.43 15.68
C ALA A 73 -54.20 -29.90 15.31
N GLN A 74 -53.34 -30.51 14.49
CA GLN A 74 -53.40 -31.94 14.15
C GLN A 74 -53.19 -32.83 15.38
N LEU A 75 -52.21 -32.48 16.23
CA LEU A 75 -51.96 -33.17 17.50
C LEU A 75 -53.18 -33.09 18.43
N GLN A 76 -53.77 -31.90 18.59
CA GLN A 76 -54.96 -31.72 19.42
C GLN A 76 -56.15 -32.52 18.89
N ALA A 77 -56.37 -32.51 17.57
CA ALA A 77 -57.43 -33.29 16.94
C ALA A 77 -57.24 -34.81 17.13
N ALA A 78 -56.00 -35.30 17.06
CA ALA A 78 -55.67 -36.71 17.31
C ALA A 78 -55.94 -37.12 18.78
N ILE A 79 -55.64 -36.22 19.73
CA ILE A 79 -55.95 -36.41 21.16
C ILE A 79 -57.47 -36.46 21.37
N ASP A 80 -58.20 -35.48 20.82
CA ASP A 80 -59.66 -35.37 20.98
C ASP A 80 -60.41 -36.56 20.35
N GLN A 81 -59.88 -37.12 19.26
CA GLN A 81 -60.42 -38.29 18.56
C GLN A 81 -59.97 -39.64 19.14
N LYS A 82 -59.14 -39.65 20.20
CA LYS A 82 -58.57 -40.87 20.82
C LYS A 82 -57.82 -41.74 19.82
N ALA A 83 -56.99 -41.14 18.98
CA ALA A 83 -56.08 -41.86 18.09
C ALA A 83 -55.11 -42.77 18.89
N ASP A 84 -54.51 -43.76 18.22
CA ASP A 84 -53.57 -44.67 18.86
C ASP A 84 -52.28 -43.96 19.31
N GLN A 85 -51.58 -44.56 20.28
CA GLN A 85 -50.39 -43.97 20.90
C GLN A 85 -49.27 -43.66 19.89
N ALA A 86 -49.11 -44.45 18.83
CA ALA A 86 -48.05 -44.24 17.85
C ALA A 86 -48.32 -42.96 17.02
N THR A 87 -49.58 -42.72 16.67
CA THR A 87 -50.01 -41.50 15.95
C THR A 87 -49.77 -40.23 16.79
N VAL A 88 -50.10 -40.26 18.09
CA VAL A 88 -49.88 -39.12 18.99
C VAL A 88 -48.39 -38.83 19.15
N THR A 89 -47.57 -39.86 19.42
CA THR A 89 -46.12 -39.70 19.59
C THR A 89 -45.42 -39.21 18.31
N ALA A 90 -45.89 -39.61 17.12
CA ALA A 90 -45.35 -39.10 15.85
C ALA A 90 -45.66 -37.60 15.64
N LEU A 91 -46.85 -37.13 16.04
CA LEU A 91 -47.22 -35.71 15.95
C LEU A 91 -46.51 -34.85 17.01
N GLU A 92 -46.30 -35.36 18.23
CA GLU A 92 -45.47 -34.72 19.25
C GLU A 92 -44.03 -34.53 18.76
N ALA A 93 -43.43 -35.58 18.18
CA ALA A 93 -42.09 -35.51 17.60
C ALA A 93 -42.02 -34.49 16.45
N ARG A 94 -43.04 -34.43 15.58
CA ARG A 94 -43.09 -33.45 14.48
C ARG A 94 -43.18 -32.00 14.99
N VAL A 95 -43.96 -31.73 16.03
CA VAL A 95 -44.01 -30.39 16.66
C VAL A 95 -42.64 -30.02 17.23
N ALA A 96 -42.00 -30.94 17.96
CA ALA A 96 -40.67 -30.71 18.53
C ALA A 96 -39.60 -30.46 17.45
N THR A 97 -39.66 -31.19 16.32
CA THR A 97 -38.78 -30.96 15.17
C THR A 97 -38.99 -29.57 14.58
N LEU A 98 -40.24 -29.16 14.30
CA LEU A 98 -40.53 -27.85 13.73
C LEU A 98 -40.16 -26.69 14.66
N GLU A 99 -40.36 -26.85 15.98
CA GLU A 99 -39.90 -25.87 16.98
C GLU A 99 -38.37 -25.77 17.03
N GLY A 100 -37.68 -26.91 16.90
CA GLY A 100 -36.22 -26.95 16.76
C GLY A 100 -35.71 -26.29 15.48
N ASP A 101 -36.36 -26.56 14.35
CA ASP A 101 -36.01 -25.98 13.04
C ASP A 101 -36.19 -24.45 13.03
N LEU A 102 -37.26 -23.94 13.66
CA LEU A 102 -37.47 -22.50 13.84
C LEU A 102 -36.36 -21.88 14.66
N ALA A 103 -36.01 -22.45 15.81
CA ALA A 103 -34.94 -21.95 16.66
C ALA A 103 -33.58 -21.96 15.95
N ALA A 104 -33.28 -23.03 15.19
CA ALA A 104 -32.05 -23.16 14.41
C ALA A 104 -31.98 -22.13 13.27
N LYS A 105 -33.09 -21.91 12.55
CA LYS A 105 -33.16 -20.90 11.48
C LYS A 105 -33.09 -19.47 12.00
N GLU A 106 -33.78 -19.16 13.10
CA GLU A 106 -33.69 -17.85 13.76
C GLU A 106 -32.25 -17.58 14.22
N ALA A 107 -31.61 -18.54 14.88
CA ALA A 107 -30.21 -18.39 15.30
C ALA A 107 -29.26 -18.19 14.11
N ALA A 108 -29.41 -18.96 13.03
CA ALA A 108 -28.54 -18.84 11.86
C ALA A 108 -28.69 -17.51 11.12
N LEU A 109 -29.91 -17.00 10.97
CA LEU A 109 -30.16 -15.72 10.31
C LEU A 109 -29.78 -14.52 11.20
N ASN A 110 -30.02 -14.60 12.51
CA ASN A 110 -29.57 -13.56 13.45
C ASN A 110 -28.03 -13.45 13.47
N THR A 111 -27.30 -14.56 13.49
CA THR A 111 -25.82 -14.53 13.39
C THR A 111 -25.35 -13.83 12.12
N LYS A 112 -26.04 -14.02 10.98
CA LYS A 112 -25.71 -13.32 9.72
C LYS A 112 -26.05 -11.84 9.77
N ILE A 113 -27.18 -11.47 10.37
CA ILE A 113 -27.59 -10.07 10.56
C ILE A 113 -26.58 -9.35 11.49
N ASP A 114 -26.18 -9.99 12.59
CA ASP A 114 -25.19 -9.45 13.52
C ASP A 114 -23.83 -9.23 12.84
N ALA A 115 -23.37 -10.19 12.02
CA ALA A 115 -22.14 -10.04 11.26
C ALA A 115 -22.20 -8.88 10.24
N VAL A 116 -23.35 -8.67 9.59
CA VAL A 116 -23.56 -7.51 8.69
C VAL A 116 -23.59 -6.20 9.48
N ASN A 117 -24.21 -6.17 10.66
CA ASN A 117 -24.24 -5.00 11.54
C ASN A 117 -22.84 -4.61 12.05
N GLU A 118 -22.03 -5.61 12.43
CA GLU A 118 -20.64 -5.39 12.82
C GLU A 118 -19.81 -4.84 11.65
N ALA A 119 -20.03 -5.35 10.43
CA ALA A 119 -19.35 -4.85 9.23
C ALA A 119 -19.73 -3.39 8.90
N ILE A 120 -21.01 -3.03 9.03
CA ILE A 120 -21.49 -1.64 8.86
C ILE A 120 -20.82 -0.72 9.89
N THR A 121 -20.82 -1.12 11.17
CA THR A 121 -20.19 -0.37 12.26
C THR A 121 -18.68 -0.18 12.03
N GLY A 122 -18.00 -1.22 11.51
CA GLY A 122 -16.60 -1.15 11.14
C GLY A 122 -16.32 -0.19 9.97
N LEU A 123 -17.22 -0.09 8.99
CA LEU A 123 -17.11 0.88 7.90
C LEU A 123 -17.38 2.30 8.38
N ASP A 124 -18.33 2.52 9.29
CA ASP A 124 -18.60 3.83 9.90
C ASP A 124 -17.34 4.40 10.58
N GLY A 125 -16.67 3.60 11.42
CA GLY A 125 -15.43 4.04 12.08
C GLY A 125 -14.28 4.33 11.11
N ARG A 126 -14.24 3.64 9.96
CA ARG A 126 -13.26 3.91 8.89
C ARG A 126 -13.62 5.19 8.13
N LEU A 127 -14.90 5.44 7.87
CA LEU A 127 -15.37 6.67 7.22
C LEU A 127 -15.06 7.89 8.08
N GLU A 128 -15.34 7.83 9.40
CA GLU A 128 -14.97 8.90 10.35
C GLU A 128 -13.46 9.18 10.34
N SER A 129 -12.64 8.14 10.26
CA SER A 129 -11.18 8.28 10.19
C SER A 129 -10.71 8.93 8.87
N VAL A 130 -11.34 8.59 7.74
CA VAL A 130 -11.06 9.20 6.43
C VAL A 130 -11.50 10.66 6.39
N GLU A 131 -12.67 10.99 6.96
CA GLU A 131 -13.16 12.36 7.06
C GLU A 131 -12.27 13.24 7.96
N ALA A 132 -11.78 12.70 9.08
CA ALA A 132 -10.83 13.38 9.95
C ALA A 132 -9.47 13.63 9.26
N ALA A 133 -9.00 12.66 8.46
CA ALA A 133 -7.78 12.82 7.66
C ALA A 133 -7.95 13.90 6.58
N LEU A 134 -9.10 13.92 5.88
CA LEU A 134 -9.42 14.93 4.87
C LEU A 134 -9.48 16.34 5.47
N ALA A 135 -10.07 16.49 6.67
CA ALA A 135 -10.10 17.76 7.39
C ALA A 135 -8.68 18.25 7.76
N THR A 136 -7.80 17.32 8.17
CA THR A 136 -6.40 17.64 8.51
C THR A 136 -5.60 18.05 7.26
N ILE A 137 -5.77 17.35 6.14
CA ILE A 137 -5.13 17.69 4.86
C ILE A 137 -5.62 19.05 4.35
N THR A 138 -6.92 19.31 4.43
CA THR A 138 -7.51 20.61 4.05
C THR A 138 -6.93 21.76 4.88
N ALA A 139 -6.77 21.55 6.19
CA ALA A 139 -6.14 22.52 7.08
C ALA A 139 -4.67 22.77 6.72
N MET A 140 -3.90 21.70 6.43
CA MET A 140 -2.50 21.80 6.01
C MET A 140 -2.35 22.53 4.67
N THR A 141 -3.25 22.32 3.71
CA THR A 141 -3.28 23.05 2.42
C THR A 141 -3.58 24.54 2.62
N GLY A 142 -4.47 24.88 3.56
CA GLY A 142 -4.73 26.26 3.98
C GLY A 142 -3.49 26.94 4.60
N ASP A 143 -2.81 26.24 5.51
CA ASP A 143 -1.58 26.73 6.15
C ASP A 143 -0.44 26.91 5.14
N PHE A 144 -0.32 26.04 4.14
CA PHE A 144 0.67 26.18 3.08
C PHE A 144 0.41 27.41 2.21
N THR A 145 -0.86 27.72 1.92
CA THR A 145 -1.25 28.94 1.20
C THR A 145 -0.90 30.19 2.01
N ALA A 146 -1.17 30.19 3.32
CA ALA A 146 -0.81 31.28 4.22
C ALA A 146 0.72 31.45 4.34
N LEU A 147 1.48 30.34 4.37
CA LEU A 147 2.94 30.37 4.38
C LEU A 147 3.50 30.90 3.06
N GLN A 148 2.93 30.50 1.93
CA GLN A 148 3.31 30.99 0.60
C GLN A 148 3.04 32.49 0.46
N GLN A 149 1.91 32.98 0.98
CA GLN A 149 1.60 34.40 1.03
C GLN A 149 2.57 35.16 1.94
N THR A 150 2.91 34.61 3.11
CA THR A 150 3.91 35.17 4.03
C THR A 150 5.30 35.23 3.40
N VAL A 151 5.71 34.19 2.66
CA VAL A 151 6.98 34.14 1.93
C VAL A 151 7.00 35.16 0.79
N ASN A 152 5.89 35.33 0.06
CA ASN A 152 5.76 36.33 -1.00
C ASN A 152 5.77 37.77 -0.44
N ASP A 153 5.14 37.99 0.71
CA ASP A 153 5.17 39.27 1.43
C ASP A 153 6.58 39.60 1.95
N LEU A 154 7.28 38.61 2.52
CA LEU A 154 8.68 38.75 2.95
C LEU A 154 9.60 39.00 1.77
N LYS A 155 9.41 38.31 0.64
CA LYS A 155 10.15 38.54 -0.60
C LYS A 155 9.93 39.97 -1.11
N SER A 156 8.68 40.42 -1.16
CA SER A 156 8.35 41.79 -1.58
C SER A 156 8.93 42.85 -0.64
N LYS A 157 8.94 42.59 0.67
CA LYS A 157 9.58 43.47 1.67
C LYS A 157 11.11 43.49 1.56
N VAL A 158 11.74 42.37 1.23
CA VAL A 158 13.19 42.28 1.03
C VAL A 158 13.62 42.94 -0.28
N GLU A 159 12.89 42.73 -1.38
CA GLU A 159 13.08 43.44 -2.66
C GLU A 159 12.88 44.97 -2.48
N GLY A 160 11.93 45.37 -1.63
CA GLY A 160 11.73 46.77 -1.24
C GLY A 160 12.88 47.36 -0.41
N LEU A 161 13.56 46.55 0.41
CA LEU A 161 14.71 46.98 1.23
C LEU A 161 16.01 47.11 0.42
N GLU A 162 16.16 46.36 -0.68
CA GLU A 162 17.34 46.41 -1.56
C GLU A 162 17.39 47.67 -2.46
N ASN A 163 16.25 48.34 -2.66
CA ASN A 163 16.13 49.57 -3.46
C ASN A 163 16.02 50.86 -2.64
N LEU A 164 16.29 50.83 -1.33
CA LEU A 164 16.17 52.01 -0.47
C LEU A 164 17.33 53.00 -0.68
N ASP A 165 17.09 54.03 -1.50
CA ASP A 165 17.81 55.29 -1.40
C ASP A 165 17.37 56.02 -0.13
N ILE A 166 18.19 55.94 0.92
CA ILE A 166 17.95 56.55 2.24
C ILE A 166 17.69 58.08 2.12
N ALA A 167 18.15 58.73 1.04
CA ALA A 167 17.89 60.14 0.78
C ALA A 167 16.49 60.42 0.19
N ALA A 168 15.83 59.43 -0.42
CA ALA A 168 14.48 59.53 -0.96
C ALA A 168 13.42 59.31 0.13
N ILE A 169 13.63 58.37 1.05
CA ILE A 169 12.70 58.11 2.19
C ILE A 169 12.62 59.31 3.13
N ALA A 170 13.74 60.01 3.36
CA ALA A 170 13.77 61.23 4.17
C ALA A 170 13.05 62.41 3.48
N ARG A 171 12.98 62.43 2.13
CA ARG A 171 12.17 63.41 1.38
C ARG A 171 10.71 63.03 1.35
N GLU A 172 10.39 61.75 1.18
CA GLU A 172 9.00 61.25 1.12
C GLU A 172 8.29 61.34 2.47
N ALA A 173 9.00 61.17 3.59
CA ALA A 173 8.45 61.45 4.93
C ALA A 173 8.17 62.94 5.16
N VAL A 174 9.01 63.84 4.64
CA VAL A 174 8.78 65.29 4.67
C VAL A 174 7.69 65.70 3.69
N GLU A 175 7.59 65.05 2.54
CA GLU A 175 6.57 65.29 1.51
C GLU A 175 5.20 64.77 1.96
N LYS A 176 5.12 63.64 2.68
CA LYS A 176 3.89 63.13 3.28
C LYS A 176 3.42 63.93 4.48
N ASP A 177 4.34 64.47 5.29
CA ASP A 177 4.01 65.41 6.36
C ASP A 177 3.53 66.76 5.79
N LEU A 178 4.14 67.22 4.69
CA LEU A 178 3.70 68.38 3.92
C LEU A 178 2.34 68.12 3.24
N GLU A 179 2.11 66.93 2.68
CA GLU A 179 0.85 66.53 2.05
C GLU A 179 -0.25 66.35 3.09
N THR A 180 0.05 65.88 4.30
CA THR A 180 -0.92 65.82 5.41
C THR A 180 -1.28 67.23 5.90
N GLN A 181 -0.30 68.15 5.99
CA GLN A 181 -0.56 69.57 6.30
C GLN A 181 -1.31 70.29 5.17
N LYS A 182 -1.08 69.89 3.92
CA LYS A 182 -1.77 70.40 2.72
C LYS A 182 -3.18 69.83 2.61
N GLU A 183 -3.43 68.56 2.95
CA GLU A 183 -4.75 67.94 3.05
C GLU A 183 -5.56 68.55 4.20
N ALA A 184 -4.93 68.87 5.34
CA ALA A 184 -5.58 69.60 6.44
C ALA A 184 -5.89 71.06 6.06
N LEU A 185 -5.02 71.73 5.28
CA LEU A 185 -5.26 73.07 4.74
C LEU A 185 -6.30 73.06 3.62
N GLU A 186 -6.32 72.05 2.76
CA GLU A 186 -7.31 71.86 1.71
C GLU A 186 -8.66 71.49 2.32
N ALA A 187 -8.74 70.66 3.36
CA ALA A 187 -9.98 70.39 4.11
C ALA A 187 -10.53 71.65 4.79
N PHE A 188 -9.67 72.52 5.33
CA PHE A 188 -10.06 73.80 5.92
C PHE A 188 -10.45 74.87 4.86
N LYS A 189 -9.84 74.83 3.67
CA LYS A 189 -10.30 75.61 2.50
C LYS A 189 -11.61 75.06 1.92
N GLN A 190 -11.79 73.75 1.95
CA GLN A 190 -12.99 73.05 1.47
C GLN A 190 -14.17 73.38 2.38
N GLU A 191 -13.99 73.47 3.71
CA GLU A 191 -15.04 73.98 4.61
C GLU A 191 -15.42 75.46 4.38
N ILE A 192 -14.53 76.27 3.81
CA ILE A 192 -14.80 77.69 3.45
C ILE A 192 -15.32 77.84 2.02
N ALA A 193 -14.95 76.95 1.09
CA ALA A 193 -15.41 76.91 -0.31
C ALA A 193 -16.74 76.16 -0.49
N ASP A 194 -17.05 75.21 0.40
CA ASP A 194 -18.32 74.46 0.46
C ASP A 194 -19.46 75.32 1.03
N ALA A 195 -19.18 76.55 1.44
CA ALA A 195 -20.17 77.60 1.53
C ALA A 195 -20.47 78.20 0.13
N ASP A 196 -21.01 77.38 -0.79
CA ASP A 196 -21.43 77.84 -2.12
C ASP A 196 -22.85 78.41 -2.12
N TYR A 197 -22.96 79.64 -1.62
CA TYR A 197 -24.23 80.35 -1.56
C TYR A 197 -24.64 81.03 -2.90
N GLN A 198 -23.82 80.97 -3.96
CA GLN A 198 -24.11 81.69 -5.22
C GLN A 198 -23.91 80.85 -6.49
N GLY A 199 -23.02 79.86 -6.52
CA GLY A 199 -22.85 78.90 -7.62
C GLY A 199 -23.95 77.84 -7.67
N GLN A 200 -24.55 77.49 -6.52
CA GLN A 200 -25.79 76.71 -6.49
C GLN A 200 -26.96 77.43 -7.19
N ILE A 201 -26.91 78.76 -7.31
CA ILE A 201 -27.86 79.58 -8.10
C ILE A 201 -27.47 79.59 -9.59
N ASP A 202 -26.16 79.54 -9.94
CA ASP A 202 -25.66 79.60 -11.31
C ASP A 202 -25.68 78.22 -12.03
N LYS A 203 -25.50 77.10 -11.33
CA LYS A 203 -25.61 75.73 -11.89
C LYS A 203 -27.02 75.38 -12.37
N LEU A 204 -28.04 75.86 -11.67
CA LEU A 204 -29.44 75.77 -12.10
C LEU A 204 -29.73 76.61 -13.36
N GLN A 205 -28.90 77.61 -13.68
CA GLN A 205 -29.00 78.42 -14.90
C GLN A 205 -28.20 77.82 -16.07
N GLU A 206 -27.08 77.13 -15.81
CA GLU A 206 -26.22 76.55 -16.86
C GLU A 206 -26.75 75.23 -17.44
N GLU A 207 -27.38 74.37 -16.64
CA GLU A 207 -28.01 73.12 -17.15
C GLU A 207 -29.19 73.38 -18.10
N ILE A 208 -29.84 74.55 -17.97
CA ILE A 208 -30.90 75.01 -18.89
C ILE A 208 -30.33 75.50 -20.23
N ALA A 209 -29.04 75.89 -20.29
CA ALA A 209 -28.42 76.51 -21.46
C ALA A 209 -27.59 75.57 -22.37
N ALA A 210 -27.35 74.31 -21.97
CA ALA A 210 -26.46 73.38 -22.69
C ALA A 210 -27.18 72.29 -23.53
N LEU A 211 -28.43 72.52 -23.93
CA LEU A 211 -29.09 71.68 -24.95
C LEU A 211 -28.40 71.82 -26.33
N PRO A 212 -28.26 70.75 -27.13
CA PRO A 212 -27.70 70.82 -28.49
C PRO A 212 -28.50 71.77 -29.41
N THR A 213 -27.80 72.61 -30.17
CA THR A 213 -28.37 73.58 -31.12
C THR A 213 -28.75 72.96 -32.48
N ALA A 214 -29.70 73.59 -33.17
CA ALA A 214 -30.30 73.16 -34.44
C ALA A 214 -29.32 72.80 -35.58
N ASP A 215 -28.08 73.29 -35.55
CA ASP A 215 -27.06 72.96 -36.57
C ASP A 215 -26.44 71.56 -36.38
N GLN A 216 -26.43 71.03 -35.15
CA GLN A 216 -25.99 69.65 -34.87
C GLN A 216 -27.04 68.59 -35.28
N LEU A 217 -28.29 69.00 -35.49
CA LEU A 217 -29.36 68.16 -36.06
C LEU A 217 -29.35 68.16 -37.60
N LYS A 218 -28.71 69.15 -38.23
CA LYS A 218 -28.69 69.31 -39.69
C LYS A 218 -27.73 68.35 -40.39
N GLU A 219 -26.63 67.98 -39.73
CA GLU A 219 -25.67 66.98 -40.25
C GLU A 219 -26.22 65.53 -40.21
N LEU A 220 -27.29 65.30 -39.44
CA LEU A 220 -28.04 64.04 -39.42
C LEU A 220 -29.15 64.01 -40.50
N ALA A 221 -29.67 65.17 -40.90
CA ALA A 221 -30.69 65.31 -41.94
C ALA A 221 -30.12 65.05 -43.35
N ASP A 222 -28.89 65.48 -43.65
CA ASP A 222 -28.28 65.27 -44.98
C ASP A 222 -27.93 63.79 -45.28
N LYS A 223 -27.88 62.93 -44.25
CA LYS A 223 -27.72 61.47 -44.39
C LYS A 223 -29.03 60.73 -44.71
N ILE A 224 -30.18 61.38 -44.51
CA ILE A 224 -31.52 60.80 -44.74
C ILE A 224 -31.97 60.99 -46.20
N ASP A 225 -31.49 62.01 -46.90
CA ASP A 225 -31.84 62.30 -48.31
C ASP A 225 -31.24 61.29 -49.34
N ALA A 226 -30.44 60.31 -48.89
CA ALA A 226 -29.87 59.25 -49.74
C ALA A 226 -30.73 57.96 -49.80
N TYR A 227 -31.92 57.95 -49.18
CA TYR A 227 -32.83 56.80 -49.20
C TYR A 227 -33.98 56.97 -50.18
N ASP A 228 -34.24 55.90 -50.95
CA ASP A 228 -35.23 55.79 -52.03
C ASP A 228 -36.69 55.95 -51.52
N ILE A 229 -37.18 57.19 -51.53
CA ILE A 229 -38.50 57.61 -51.01
C ILE A 229 -39.67 56.94 -51.75
N ASP A 230 -39.50 56.53 -53.00
CA ASP A 230 -40.56 55.91 -53.80
C ASP A 230 -40.87 54.48 -53.32
N ASN A 231 -39.90 53.77 -52.73
CA ASN A 231 -40.13 52.48 -52.06
C ASN A 231 -40.81 52.66 -50.68
N LEU A 232 -40.54 53.79 -50.01
CA LEU A 232 -41.23 54.16 -48.77
C LEU A 232 -42.70 54.52 -49.00
N ALA A 233 -43.04 55.19 -50.11
CA ALA A 233 -44.43 55.54 -50.43
C ALA A 233 -45.33 54.29 -50.57
N GLN A 234 -44.82 53.22 -51.20
CA GLN A 234 -45.55 51.96 -51.31
C GLN A 234 -45.71 51.27 -49.94
N LYS A 235 -44.66 51.26 -49.12
CA LYS A 235 -44.73 50.73 -47.74
C LYS A 235 -45.62 51.58 -46.82
N ILE A 236 -45.77 52.87 -47.09
CA ILE A 236 -46.69 53.77 -46.36
C ILE A 236 -48.14 53.45 -46.74
N SER A 237 -48.45 53.17 -48.02
CA SER A 237 -49.80 52.70 -48.41
C SER A 237 -50.15 51.35 -47.77
N ASP A 238 -49.20 50.41 -47.77
CA ASP A 238 -49.40 49.10 -47.11
C ASP A 238 -49.51 49.25 -45.58
N ALA A 239 -48.80 50.23 -45.00
CA ALA A 239 -48.92 50.59 -43.59
C ALA A 239 -50.24 51.33 -43.28
N GLU A 240 -50.80 52.13 -44.19
CA GLU A 240 -52.11 52.78 -44.04
C GLU A 240 -53.24 51.73 -44.00
N ASP A 241 -53.17 50.69 -44.85
CA ASP A 241 -54.10 49.55 -44.82
C ASP A 241 -53.93 48.71 -43.54
N ALA A 242 -52.69 48.50 -43.09
CA ALA A 242 -52.40 47.85 -41.82
C ALA A 242 -52.83 48.70 -40.60
N ILE A 243 -52.74 50.02 -40.68
CA ILE A 243 -53.24 50.97 -39.67
C ILE A 243 -54.76 50.93 -39.62
N ALA A 244 -55.46 50.80 -40.76
CA ALA A 244 -56.91 50.65 -40.78
C ALA A 244 -57.38 49.32 -40.14
N ALA A 245 -56.64 48.23 -40.38
CA ALA A 245 -56.85 46.95 -39.70
C ALA A 245 -56.53 47.01 -38.20
N LEU A 246 -55.45 47.70 -37.81
CA LEU A 246 -55.11 47.96 -36.40
C LEU A 246 -56.13 48.87 -35.71
N GLN A 247 -56.69 49.87 -36.40
CA GLN A 247 -57.78 50.72 -35.90
C GLN A 247 -59.06 49.91 -35.62
N SER A 248 -59.35 48.89 -36.46
CA SER A 248 -60.44 47.95 -36.22
C SER A 248 -60.18 46.99 -35.04
N SER A 249 -58.92 46.67 -34.75
CA SER A 249 -58.53 45.92 -33.53
C SER A 249 -58.43 46.82 -32.28
N LEU A 250 -58.22 48.13 -32.45
CA LEU A 250 -58.18 49.14 -31.39
C LEU A 250 -59.57 49.65 -30.99
N SER A 251 -60.59 49.53 -31.84
CA SER A 251 -61.97 49.93 -31.48
C SER A 251 -62.55 49.12 -30.33
N ASP A 252 -62.09 47.87 -30.14
CA ASP A 252 -62.49 47.01 -29.02
C ASP A 252 -61.87 47.44 -27.68
N TYR A 253 -60.82 48.29 -27.70
CA TYR A 253 -60.20 48.87 -26.51
C TYR A 253 -60.75 50.26 -26.12
N ALA A 254 -61.56 50.89 -26.98
CA ALA A 254 -62.11 52.24 -26.72
C ALA A 254 -63.25 52.27 -25.69
N THR A 255 -63.79 51.10 -25.30
CA THR A 255 -64.92 50.97 -24.37
C THR A 255 -64.58 50.27 -23.06
N VAL A 256 -63.30 49.96 -22.83
CA VAL A 256 -62.83 49.25 -21.63
C VAL A 256 -62.83 50.22 -20.45
N THR A 257 -63.69 49.97 -19.45
CA THR A 257 -63.85 50.87 -18.28
C THR A 257 -63.26 50.31 -17.00
N SER A 258 -62.70 49.09 -17.05
CA SER A 258 -62.15 48.39 -15.87
C SER A 258 -60.93 47.51 -16.18
N VAL A 259 -60.11 47.27 -15.15
CA VAL A 259 -58.88 46.44 -15.22
C VAL A 259 -59.20 44.97 -15.58
N ASN A 260 -60.38 44.48 -15.21
CA ASN A 260 -60.78 43.07 -15.41
C ASN A 260 -61.07 42.74 -16.88
N GLU A 261 -61.58 43.71 -17.64
CA GLU A 261 -61.82 43.57 -19.09
C GLU A 261 -60.50 43.62 -19.88
N LEU A 262 -59.50 44.34 -19.37
CA LEU A 262 -58.15 44.40 -19.94
C LEU A 262 -57.43 43.05 -19.81
N GLU A 263 -57.59 42.38 -18.66
CA GLU A 263 -57.00 41.07 -18.38
C GLU A 263 -57.59 39.97 -19.29
N GLN A 264 -58.90 40.00 -19.54
CA GLN A 264 -59.55 39.05 -20.45
C GLN A 264 -59.12 39.24 -21.92
N ALA A 265 -58.96 40.49 -22.37
CA ALA A 265 -58.49 40.78 -23.72
C ALA A 265 -57.03 40.34 -23.94
N LEU A 266 -56.17 40.53 -22.93
CA LEU A 266 -54.77 40.11 -22.97
C LEU A 266 -54.63 38.57 -22.95
N GLN A 267 -55.45 37.88 -22.14
CA GLN A 267 -55.43 36.42 -22.07
C GLN A 267 -55.86 35.78 -23.40
N LYS A 268 -56.89 36.34 -24.06
CA LYS A 268 -57.33 35.85 -25.38
C LYS A 268 -56.24 35.95 -26.45
N GLN A 269 -55.44 37.02 -26.44
CA GLN A 269 -54.31 37.15 -27.37
C GLN A 269 -53.18 36.15 -27.11
N ILE A 270 -52.90 35.84 -25.84
CA ILE A 270 -51.92 34.82 -25.48
C ILE A 270 -52.38 33.44 -25.94
N ASP A 271 -53.67 33.14 -25.82
CA ASP A 271 -54.25 31.86 -26.23
C ASP A 271 -54.23 31.69 -27.77
N ASP A 272 -54.59 32.73 -28.53
CA ASP A 272 -54.57 32.72 -30.00
C ASP A 272 -53.14 32.55 -30.58
N LEU A 273 -52.13 33.15 -29.94
CA LEU A 273 -50.71 33.00 -30.32
C LEU A 273 -50.18 31.58 -30.06
N ASN A 274 -50.57 30.98 -28.95
CA ASN A 274 -50.17 29.62 -28.60
C ASN A 274 -50.77 28.59 -29.56
N GLU A 275 -52.00 28.82 -30.04
CA GLU A 275 -52.68 27.94 -30.99
C GLU A 275 -52.07 28.03 -32.41
N LEU A 276 -51.57 29.19 -32.85
CA LEU A 276 -50.88 29.35 -34.14
C LEU A 276 -49.50 28.65 -34.18
N ILE A 277 -48.76 28.69 -33.07
CA ILE A 277 -47.41 28.11 -32.95
C ILE A 277 -47.47 26.60 -32.69
N SER A 278 -48.37 26.17 -31.81
CA SER A 278 -48.35 24.84 -31.19
C SER A 278 -49.60 24.00 -31.48
N GLY A 279 -50.61 24.61 -32.10
CA GLY A 279 -51.86 23.93 -32.45
C GLY A 279 -51.70 22.95 -33.60
N LYS A 280 -52.68 22.07 -33.72
CA LYS A 280 -52.73 21.03 -34.76
C LYS A 280 -52.79 21.68 -36.15
N ASN A 281 -51.85 21.34 -37.03
CA ASN A 281 -51.57 22.01 -38.33
C ASN A 281 -50.87 23.37 -38.23
N GLY A 282 -50.35 23.73 -37.06
CA GLY A 282 -49.56 24.94 -36.83
C GLY A 282 -48.19 24.88 -37.52
N LEU A 283 -47.42 25.95 -37.36
CA LEU A 283 -46.17 26.15 -38.11
C LEU A 283 -45.14 25.01 -37.89
N ASN A 284 -45.09 24.43 -36.68
CA ASN A 284 -44.19 23.34 -36.34
C ASN A 284 -44.56 21.99 -36.99
N ASP A 285 -45.85 21.69 -37.18
CA ASP A 285 -46.28 20.43 -37.80
C ASP A 285 -45.94 20.39 -39.30
N ASN A 286 -46.07 21.52 -40.00
CA ASN A 286 -45.89 21.58 -41.46
C ASN A 286 -44.41 21.56 -41.91
N ILE A 287 -43.51 22.18 -41.13
CA ILE A 287 -42.07 22.21 -41.45
C ILE A 287 -41.41 20.83 -41.22
N ASN A 288 -41.80 20.12 -40.15
CA ASN A 288 -41.28 18.78 -39.85
C ASN A 288 -41.73 17.72 -40.87
N THR A 289 -42.92 17.87 -41.47
CA THR A 289 -43.49 16.87 -42.37
C THR A 289 -42.81 16.83 -43.75
N LEU A 290 -42.30 17.96 -44.26
CA LEU A 290 -41.67 18.05 -45.59
C LEU A 290 -40.19 17.59 -45.59
N THR A 291 -39.42 17.89 -44.54
CA THR A 291 -38.01 17.50 -44.41
C THR A 291 -37.86 15.99 -44.16
N VAL A 292 -38.74 15.41 -43.33
CA VAL A 292 -38.74 13.98 -43.00
C VAL A 292 -39.06 13.08 -44.20
N PHE A 293 -39.81 13.58 -45.19
CA PHE A 293 -40.30 12.75 -46.30
C PHE A 293 -39.27 12.55 -47.43
N VAL A 294 -38.35 13.52 -47.62
CA VAL A 294 -37.34 13.46 -48.71
C VAL A 294 -36.10 12.66 -48.30
N GLU A 295 -35.74 12.62 -47.01
CA GLU A 295 -34.56 11.92 -46.49
C GLU A 295 -34.76 10.41 -46.23
N LYS A 296 -35.96 9.85 -46.48
CA LYS A 296 -36.33 8.46 -46.08
C LYS A 296 -36.64 7.47 -47.21
N LEU A 297 -36.56 7.86 -48.49
CA LEU A 297 -36.88 6.98 -49.62
C LEU A 297 -35.65 6.16 -50.11
N LEU A 298 -35.80 4.83 -50.20
CA LEU A 298 -34.73 3.94 -50.66
C LEU A 298 -34.37 4.16 -52.14
N ASN A 299 -33.12 4.53 -52.40
CA ASN A 299 -32.64 4.84 -53.75
C ASN A 299 -31.68 3.79 -54.33
N SER A 300 -30.88 3.13 -53.49
CA SER A 300 -30.00 2.05 -53.92
C SER A 300 -29.72 1.05 -52.80
N ILE A 301 -29.38 -0.18 -53.19
CA ILE A 301 -28.92 -1.25 -52.30
C ILE A 301 -27.64 -1.87 -52.86
N ALA A 302 -26.72 -2.28 -51.99
CA ALA A 302 -25.48 -2.95 -52.37
C ALA A 302 -25.14 -4.10 -51.41
N LEU A 303 -24.66 -5.24 -51.91
CA LEU A 303 -24.22 -6.36 -51.06
C LEU A 303 -23.00 -5.94 -50.24
N VAL A 304 -22.97 -6.37 -48.98
CA VAL A 304 -21.79 -6.37 -48.12
C VAL A 304 -21.27 -7.80 -48.11
N PRO A 305 -20.31 -8.16 -48.96
CA PRO A 305 -19.88 -9.55 -49.15
C PRO A 305 -19.08 -10.04 -47.94
N GLU A 306 -19.44 -11.23 -47.46
CA GLU A 306 -18.68 -11.98 -46.44
C GLU A 306 -17.65 -12.93 -47.08
N LEU A 307 -17.83 -13.25 -48.37
CA LEU A 307 -16.96 -14.14 -49.14
C LEU A 307 -16.69 -13.57 -50.54
N TYR A 308 -15.45 -13.70 -50.98
CA TYR A 308 -15.05 -13.50 -52.37
C TYR A 308 -14.53 -14.81 -52.94
N VAL A 309 -15.06 -15.25 -54.08
CA VAL A 309 -14.54 -16.42 -54.80
C VAL A 309 -14.08 -15.98 -56.17
N ASP A 310 -12.79 -16.16 -56.44
CA ASP A 310 -12.11 -15.66 -57.65
C ASP A 310 -12.24 -14.13 -57.84
N GLY A 311 -12.32 -13.39 -56.72
CA GLY A 311 -12.48 -11.93 -56.72
C GLY A 311 -13.90 -11.42 -56.95
N ILE A 312 -14.91 -12.30 -56.96
CA ILE A 312 -16.32 -11.95 -57.14
C ILE A 312 -17.07 -12.06 -55.79
N GLU A 313 -17.84 -11.03 -55.44
CA GLU A 313 -18.72 -11.00 -54.27
C GLU A 313 -19.67 -12.20 -54.30
N SER A 314 -19.61 -13.03 -53.26
CA SER A 314 -20.28 -14.33 -53.23
C SER A 314 -21.12 -14.52 -51.98
N ILE A 315 -22.27 -15.18 -52.14
CA ILE A 315 -23.15 -15.64 -51.07
C ILE A 315 -22.96 -17.16 -50.93
N GLU A 316 -22.53 -17.60 -49.75
CA GLU A 316 -22.24 -19.00 -49.46
C GLU A 316 -23.45 -19.75 -48.88
N PHE A 317 -23.79 -20.89 -49.48
CA PHE A 317 -24.74 -21.87 -48.96
C PHE A 317 -24.00 -23.07 -48.40
N ARG A 318 -23.89 -23.13 -47.06
CA ARG A 318 -23.42 -24.33 -46.37
C ARG A 318 -24.55 -25.36 -46.36
N THR A 319 -24.33 -26.49 -47.02
CA THR A 319 -25.33 -27.54 -47.19
C THR A 319 -24.83 -28.82 -46.53
N LEU A 320 -25.61 -29.36 -45.60
CA LEU A 320 -25.35 -30.67 -45.00
C LEU A 320 -25.54 -31.74 -46.08
N PHE A 321 -24.54 -32.60 -46.28
CA PHE A 321 -24.61 -33.71 -47.21
C PHE A 321 -24.02 -34.97 -46.59
N TYR A 322 -24.79 -36.06 -46.53
CA TYR A 322 -24.32 -37.33 -45.97
C TYR A 322 -25.04 -38.54 -46.56
N SER A 323 -24.36 -39.68 -46.56
CA SER A 323 -24.99 -40.99 -46.78
C SER A 323 -25.37 -41.59 -45.43
N PRO A 324 -26.62 -42.04 -45.22
CA PRO A 324 -27.00 -42.71 -43.98
C PRO A 324 -26.09 -43.90 -43.68
N VAL A 325 -25.85 -44.18 -42.40
CA VAL A 325 -24.97 -45.27 -41.95
C VAL A 325 -25.76 -46.42 -41.33
N MET A 326 -25.24 -47.65 -41.44
CA MET A 326 -25.87 -48.82 -40.82
C MET A 326 -25.73 -48.77 -39.28
N PRO A 327 -26.81 -48.98 -38.51
CA PRO A 327 -26.73 -49.08 -37.05
C PRO A 327 -25.78 -50.21 -36.61
N GLY A 328 -25.01 -49.99 -35.54
CA GLY A 328 -24.03 -50.94 -35.02
C GLY A 328 -22.69 -50.97 -35.77
N THR A 329 -22.47 -50.06 -36.74
CA THR A 329 -21.24 -50.02 -37.56
C THR A 329 -20.35 -48.82 -37.27
N SER A 330 -20.55 -48.15 -36.12
CA SER A 330 -19.72 -47.01 -35.69
C SER A 330 -19.63 -45.86 -36.72
N GLY A 331 -20.66 -45.73 -37.55
CA GLY A 331 -20.75 -44.72 -38.60
C GLY A 331 -19.83 -44.93 -39.81
N GLU A 332 -19.14 -46.07 -39.89
CA GLU A 332 -18.14 -46.33 -40.95
C GLU A 332 -18.74 -46.98 -42.20
N VAL A 333 -19.88 -47.65 -42.08
CA VAL A 333 -20.51 -48.36 -43.19
C VAL A 333 -21.78 -47.64 -43.64
N ALA A 334 -21.74 -47.11 -44.86
CA ALA A 334 -22.89 -46.49 -45.50
C ALA A 334 -24.01 -47.53 -45.77
N ASP A 335 -25.25 -47.15 -45.50
CA ASP A 335 -26.46 -47.87 -45.90
C ASP A 335 -26.82 -47.49 -47.34
N TRP A 336 -26.19 -48.18 -48.31
CA TRP A 336 -26.42 -47.99 -49.74
C TRP A 336 -27.85 -48.33 -50.20
N SER A 337 -28.72 -48.85 -49.31
CA SER A 337 -30.14 -49.02 -49.61
C SER A 337 -30.95 -47.71 -49.48
N LYS A 338 -30.33 -46.64 -48.97
CA LYS A 338 -30.92 -45.32 -48.79
C LYS A 338 -30.20 -44.29 -49.66
N GLU A 339 -30.98 -43.38 -50.23
CA GLU A 339 -30.44 -42.24 -50.97
C GLU A 339 -29.69 -41.26 -50.04
N PRO A 340 -28.60 -40.62 -50.51
CA PRO A 340 -27.92 -39.55 -49.79
C PRO A 340 -28.86 -38.39 -49.45
N VAL A 341 -28.68 -37.82 -48.27
CA VAL A 341 -29.49 -36.71 -47.76
C VAL A 341 -28.73 -35.40 -47.96
N ARG A 342 -29.43 -34.40 -48.50
CA ARG A 342 -28.93 -33.03 -48.69
C ARG A 342 -29.87 -32.05 -47.99
N VAL A 343 -29.38 -31.31 -47.01
CA VAL A 343 -30.19 -30.39 -46.21
C VAL A 343 -29.63 -28.97 -46.28
N ASP A 344 -30.49 -28.05 -46.71
CA ASP A 344 -30.35 -26.60 -46.52
C ASP A 344 -31.16 -26.21 -45.28
N ASN A 345 -30.53 -25.56 -44.30
CA ASN A 345 -31.22 -25.09 -43.09
C ASN A 345 -32.08 -23.83 -43.34
N GLY A 346 -31.97 -23.22 -44.54
CA GLY A 346 -32.68 -22.01 -44.92
C GLY A 346 -32.28 -20.79 -44.09
N GLN A 347 -31.15 -20.85 -43.38
CA GLN A 347 -30.63 -19.77 -42.55
C GLN A 347 -29.50 -18.99 -43.23
N THR A 348 -29.12 -19.34 -44.47
CA THR A 348 -28.11 -18.58 -45.23
C THR A 348 -28.47 -17.10 -45.26
N THR A 349 -27.52 -16.25 -44.89
CA THR A 349 -27.73 -14.80 -44.82
C THR A 349 -26.97 -14.05 -45.89
N ALA A 350 -27.51 -12.92 -46.32
CA ALA A 350 -26.80 -11.92 -47.09
C ALA A 350 -27.13 -10.52 -46.55
N THR A 351 -26.11 -9.69 -46.35
CA THR A 351 -26.25 -8.34 -45.78
C THR A 351 -26.12 -7.30 -46.87
N TYR A 352 -27.05 -6.34 -46.91
CA TYR A 352 -27.09 -5.28 -47.91
C TYR A 352 -27.05 -3.91 -47.24
N ARG A 353 -26.29 -2.99 -47.80
CA ARG A 353 -26.29 -1.58 -47.41
C ARG A 353 -27.40 -0.83 -48.14
N LEU A 354 -28.16 -0.04 -47.39
CA LEU A 354 -29.25 0.79 -47.89
C LEU A 354 -28.79 2.24 -48.04
N ASN A 355 -29.25 2.91 -49.10
CA ASN A 355 -28.99 4.33 -49.32
C ASN A 355 -30.30 5.09 -49.62
N PRO A 356 -30.64 6.15 -48.85
CA PRO A 356 -29.93 6.62 -47.64
C PRO A 356 -30.01 5.61 -46.49
N SER A 357 -29.06 5.67 -45.54
CA SER A 357 -29.03 4.76 -44.38
C SER A 357 -30.19 4.96 -43.40
N SER A 358 -30.92 6.08 -43.53
CA SER A 358 -32.09 6.49 -42.76
C SER A 358 -33.41 5.83 -43.19
N VAL A 359 -33.41 5.00 -44.25
CA VAL A 359 -34.60 4.26 -44.71
C VAL A 359 -35.12 3.39 -43.56
N SER A 360 -36.44 3.43 -43.33
CA SER A 360 -37.12 2.55 -42.37
C SER A 360 -37.70 1.31 -43.05
N ILE A 361 -37.90 0.23 -42.30
CA ILE A 361 -38.52 -1.01 -42.80
C ILE A 361 -39.96 -0.80 -43.30
N GLU A 362 -40.67 0.20 -42.75
CA GLU A 362 -42.01 0.61 -43.20
C GLU A 362 -41.99 1.28 -44.59
N GLY A 363 -40.84 1.79 -45.02
CA GLY A 363 -40.66 2.41 -46.34
C GLY A 363 -40.49 1.41 -47.49
N ILE A 364 -40.43 0.11 -47.18
CA ILE A 364 -40.27 -0.97 -48.17
C ILE A 364 -41.41 -1.99 -48.09
N ASP A 365 -41.72 -2.61 -49.23
CA ASP A 365 -42.67 -3.70 -49.32
C ASP A 365 -41.97 -5.02 -49.02
N SER A 366 -41.80 -5.29 -47.73
CA SER A 366 -41.12 -6.49 -47.22
C SER A 366 -41.79 -7.80 -47.64
N ALA A 367 -43.07 -7.78 -48.02
CA ALA A 367 -43.80 -8.95 -48.48
C ALA A 367 -43.42 -9.40 -49.90
N ASN A 368 -42.87 -8.49 -50.72
CA ASN A 368 -42.55 -8.72 -52.13
C ASN A 368 -41.03 -8.63 -52.44
N ILE A 369 -40.19 -8.78 -51.39
CA ILE A 369 -38.75 -8.96 -51.55
C ILE A 369 -38.48 -10.34 -52.17
N ASP A 370 -37.62 -10.38 -53.19
CA ASP A 370 -37.26 -11.63 -53.87
C ASP A 370 -35.84 -11.60 -54.44
N PHE A 371 -35.36 -12.75 -54.92
CA PHE A 371 -34.08 -12.88 -55.61
C PHE A 371 -34.28 -13.15 -57.09
N VAL A 372 -33.68 -12.29 -57.92
CA VAL A 372 -33.65 -12.48 -59.37
C VAL A 372 -32.31 -13.09 -59.74
N ALA A 373 -32.33 -14.24 -60.42
CA ALA A 373 -31.13 -14.99 -60.77
C ALA A 373 -30.87 -15.02 -62.27
N ALA A 374 -29.60 -15.12 -62.65
CA ALA A 374 -29.12 -15.38 -64.01
C ALA A 374 -27.93 -16.35 -63.96
N THR A 375 -27.51 -16.86 -65.12
CA THR A 375 -26.19 -17.49 -65.26
C THR A 375 -25.22 -16.49 -65.90
N ALA A 376 -24.01 -16.37 -65.34
CA ALA A 376 -23.05 -15.34 -65.76
C ALA A 376 -22.64 -15.41 -67.26
N GLU A 377 -22.79 -16.58 -67.89
CA GLU A 377 -22.49 -16.83 -69.31
C GLU A 377 -23.46 -16.12 -70.27
N VAL A 378 -24.77 -16.23 -70.03
CA VAL A 378 -25.81 -15.69 -70.93
C VAL A 378 -26.50 -14.43 -70.39
N ARG A 379 -26.39 -14.16 -69.07
CA ARG A 379 -26.95 -12.99 -68.36
C ARG A 379 -28.45 -12.75 -68.55
N SER A 380 -29.19 -13.74 -69.06
CA SER A 380 -30.64 -13.72 -69.09
C SER A 380 -31.21 -14.15 -67.73
N VAL A 381 -32.25 -13.46 -67.29
CA VAL A 381 -32.98 -13.82 -66.07
C VAL A 381 -33.53 -15.23 -66.20
N LEU A 382 -33.30 -16.07 -65.21
CA LEU A 382 -33.84 -17.42 -65.11
C LEU A 382 -35.33 -17.35 -64.83
N ALA A 383 -36.11 -18.21 -65.48
CA ALA A 383 -37.55 -18.32 -65.24
C ALA A 383 -37.87 -18.69 -63.77
N ASN A 384 -36.97 -19.44 -63.13
CA ASN A 384 -37.03 -19.76 -61.70
C ASN A 384 -35.65 -19.53 -61.08
N SER A 385 -35.58 -18.74 -60.02
CA SER A 385 -34.35 -18.54 -59.24
C SER A 385 -33.97 -19.82 -58.46
N PRO A 386 -32.69 -20.20 -58.37
CA PRO A 386 -32.24 -21.33 -57.55
C PRO A 386 -32.31 -21.06 -56.04
N VAL A 387 -32.52 -19.80 -55.65
CA VAL A 387 -32.69 -19.34 -54.27
C VAL A 387 -33.87 -18.39 -54.15
N LYS A 388 -34.47 -18.31 -52.98
CA LYS A 388 -35.58 -17.39 -52.69
C LYS A 388 -35.37 -16.71 -51.35
N PHE A 389 -36.00 -15.56 -51.21
CA PHE A 389 -36.07 -14.82 -49.96
C PHE A 389 -36.76 -15.66 -48.87
N ASN A 390 -36.21 -15.62 -47.65
CA ASN A 390 -36.68 -16.37 -46.49
C ASN A 390 -36.83 -15.49 -45.23
N GLY A 391 -37.07 -14.19 -45.42
CA GLY A 391 -37.33 -13.23 -44.34
C GLY A 391 -36.17 -12.27 -44.06
N ILE A 392 -36.47 -11.19 -43.34
CA ILE A 392 -35.47 -10.22 -42.88
C ILE A 392 -34.94 -10.70 -41.53
N LYS A 393 -33.62 -10.87 -41.39
CA LYS A 393 -32.97 -11.21 -40.12
C LYS A 393 -32.76 -9.96 -39.25
N SER A 394 -32.33 -8.86 -39.86
CA SER A 394 -32.11 -7.58 -39.17
C SER A 394 -32.24 -6.40 -40.13
N PHE A 395 -32.60 -5.25 -39.58
CA PHE A 395 -32.77 -3.99 -40.31
C PHE A 395 -32.39 -2.83 -39.38
N GLN A 396 -31.12 -2.41 -39.41
CA GLN A 396 -30.58 -1.41 -38.50
C GLN A 396 -29.33 -0.73 -39.07
N ASN A 397 -29.07 0.52 -38.68
CA ASN A 397 -27.87 1.27 -39.06
C ASN A 397 -27.62 1.36 -40.59
N GLY A 398 -28.69 1.44 -41.40
CA GLY A 398 -28.58 1.44 -42.85
C GLY A 398 -28.14 0.11 -43.46
N LEU A 399 -28.19 -0.99 -42.71
CA LEU A 399 -27.96 -2.35 -43.18
C LEU A 399 -29.23 -3.19 -43.06
N MET A 400 -29.48 -4.02 -44.07
CA MET A 400 -30.51 -5.03 -44.07
C MET A 400 -29.89 -6.40 -44.30
N THR A 401 -29.96 -7.28 -43.31
CA THR A 401 -29.58 -8.68 -43.48
C THR A 401 -30.82 -9.50 -43.76
N VAL A 402 -30.83 -10.18 -44.90
CA VAL A 402 -31.92 -11.07 -45.32
C VAL A 402 -31.49 -12.52 -45.18
N LYS A 403 -32.45 -13.41 -44.92
CA LYS A 403 -32.28 -14.85 -45.01
C LYS A 403 -32.70 -15.34 -46.38
N LEU A 404 -32.01 -16.35 -46.86
CA LEU A 404 -32.17 -16.96 -48.17
C LEU A 404 -32.28 -18.46 -47.97
N LYS A 405 -33.05 -19.12 -48.81
CA LYS A 405 -33.07 -20.58 -48.88
C LYS A 405 -33.10 -21.04 -50.32
N ARG A 406 -32.70 -22.28 -50.54
CA ARG A 406 -32.78 -22.91 -51.85
C ARG A 406 -34.24 -23.10 -52.28
N THR A 407 -34.49 -23.02 -53.58
CA THR A 407 -35.81 -23.33 -54.16
C THR A 407 -35.99 -24.82 -54.46
N SER A 408 -34.88 -25.56 -54.59
CA SER A 408 -34.84 -27.00 -54.83
C SER A 408 -33.87 -27.70 -53.87
N THR A 409 -34.26 -28.89 -53.40
CA THR A 409 -33.40 -29.82 -52.65
C THR A 409 -32.49 -30.65 -53.55
N GLU A 410 -32.68 -30.58 -54.87
CA GLU A 410 -31.92 -31.30 -55.89
C GLU A 410 -30.98 -30.37 -56.68
N GLY A 411 -29.87 -30.94 -57.19
CA GLY A 411 -28.84 -30.23 -57.96
C GLY A 411 -27.83 -29.48 -57.08
N SER A 412 -26.70 -29.06 -57.65
CA SER A 412 -25.74 -28.18 -56.95
C SER A 412 -25.92 -26.72 -57.37
N LEU A 413 -25.67 -25.78 -56.45
CA LEU A 413 -25.53 -24.36 -56.82
C LEU A 413 -24.18 -24.09 -57.50
N ASN A 414 -23.21 -25.00 -57.37
CA ASN A 414 -21.97 -24.97 -58.13
C ASN A 414 -22.19 -25.60 -59.51
N LEU A 415 -22.37 -24.76 -60.52
CA LEU A 415 -22.57 -25.21 -61.90
C LEU A 415 -21.26 -25.72 -62.52
N SER A 416 -21.38 -26.70 -63.44
CA SER A 416 -20.25 -27.22 -64.22
C SER A 416 -20.00 -26.39 -65.49
N GLY A 417 -18.80 -26.54 -66.09
CA GLY A 417 -18.48 -25.98 -67.42
C GLY A 417 -18.26 -24.45 -67.46
N ASN A 418 -17.54 -23.88 -66.48
CA ASN A 418 -17.27 -22.43 -66.34
C ASN A 418 -18.52 -21.54 -66.25
N LYS A 419 -19.64 -22.08 -65.76
CA LYS A 419 -20.88 -21.34 -65.50
C LYS A 419 -21.00 -21.08 -64.00
N THR A 420 -21.65 -19.99 -63.61
CA THR A 420 -22.02 -19.72 -62.21
C THR A 420 -23.36 -19.02 -62.14
N TYR A 421 -24.12 -19.29 -61.07
CA TYR A 421 -25.32 -18.53 -60.76
C TYR A 421 -24.93 -17.18 -60.18
N ILE A 422 -25.58 -16.13 -60.68
CA ILE A 422 -25.53 -14.79 -60.11
C ILE A 422 -26.93 -14.36 -59.70
N VAL A 423 -27.05 -13.67 -58.57
CA VAL A 423 -28.34 -13.23 -58.02
C VAL A 423 -28.29 -11.77 -57.61
N ALA A 424 -29.40 -11.07 -57.84
CA ALA A 424 -29.63 -9.72 -57.32
C ALA A 424 -30.85 -9.75 -56.38
N LEU A 425 -30.72 -9.08 -55.23
CA LEU A 425 -31.84 -8.84 -54.33
C LEU A 425 -32.75 -7.78 -54.95
N LYS A 426 -34.05 -8.08 -55.03
CA LYS A 426 -35.12 -7.16 -55.40
C LYS A 426 -35.84 -6.68 -54.14
N VAL A 427 -35.81 -5.37 -53.90
CA VAL A 427 -36.52 -4.72 -52.78
C VAL A 427 -37.47 -3.66 -53.34
N PRO A 428 -38.79 -3.91 -53.38
CA PRO A 428 -39.75 -2.88 -53.73
C PRO A 428 -39.86 -1.84 -52.62
N ARG A 429 -39.77 -0.54 -52.94
CA ARG A 429 -40.06 0.55 -52.01
C ARG A 429 -41.44 1.17 -52.24
N TYR A 430 -42.08 1.69 -51.20
CA TYR A 430 -43.33 2.43 -51.34
C TYR A 430 -43.09 3.86 -51.85
N ASN A 431 -43.90 4.29 -52.80
CA ASN A 431 -44.02 5.68 -53.25
C ASN A 431 -45.11 6.42 -52.46
N LYS A 432 -45.15 7.75 -52.58
CA LYS A 432 -46.13 8.61 -51.91
C LYS A 432 -47.59 8.25 -52.24
N ASP A 433 -47.83 7.72 -53.44
CA ASP A 433 -49.15 7.27 -53.93
C ASP A 433 -49.48 5.81 -53.57
N LYS A 434 -48.65 5.16 -52.73
CA LYS A 434 -48.70 3.73 -52.36
C LYS A 434 -48.41 2.76 -53.51
N SER A 435 -47.98 3.22 -54.68
CA SER A 435 -47.36 2.34 -55.69
C SER A 435 -45.98 1.87 -55.21
N THR A 436 -45.44 0.82 -55.82
CA THR A 436 -44.10 0.32 -55.50
C THR A 436 -43.10 0.57 -56.63
N THR A 437 -41.82 0.69 -56.28
CA THR A 437 -40.71 0.75 -57.24
C THR A 437 -39.65 -0.26 -56.82
N ASP A 438 -39.34 -1.20 -57.72
CA ASP A 438 -38.35 -2.25 -57.49
C ASP A 438 -36.93 -1.67 -57.53
N ILE A 439 -36.19 -1.80 -56.42
CA ILE A 439 -34.78 -1.47 -56.31
C ILE A 439 -33.98 -2.77 -56.31
N TYR A 440 -32.99 -2.88 -57.19
CA TYR A 440 -32.16 -4.07 -57.34
C TYR A 440 -30.76 -3.84 -56.81
N SER A 441 -30.17 -4.87 -56.20
CA SER A 441 -28.73 -4.91 -55.94
C SER A 441 -27.94 -5.24 -57.21
N GLU A 442 -26.62 -5.15 -57.10
CA GLU A 442 -25.71 -5.81 -58.01
C GLU A 442 -25.94 -7.34 -58.05
N ASN A 443 -25.44 -7.96 -59.12
CA ASN A 443 -25.44 -9.40 -59.28
C ASN A 443 -24.26 -10.03 -58.53
N SER A 444 -24.54 -10.84 -57.51
CA SER A 444 -23.55 -11.54 -56.69
C SER A 444 -23.54 -13.04 -56.98
N ARG A 445 -22.37 -13.68 -56.88
CA ARG A 445 -22.21 -15.12 -57.15
C ARG A 445 -22.87 -15.97 -56.05
N LEU A 446 -23.44 -17.12 -56.42
CA LEU A 446 -23.79 -18.17 -55.47
C LEU A 446 -22.70 -19.24 -55.41
N VAL A 447 -22.38 -19.69 -54.20
CA VAL A 447 -21.46 -20.81 -53.95
C VAL A 447 -22.10 -21.77 -52.96
N GLU A 448 -21.98 -23.06 -53.19
CA GLU A 448 -22.41 -24.11 -52.25
C GLU A 448 -21.20 -24.84 -51.68
N THR A 449 -21.16 -24.97 -50.36
CA THR A 449 -20.14 -25.74 -49.63
C THR A 449 -20.80 -26.92 -48.95
N LEU A 450 -20.30 -28.14 -49.21
CA LEU A 450 -20.84 -29.35 -48.61
C LEU A 450 -20.05 -29.73 -47.37
N PHE A 451 -20.74 -30.18 -46.32
CA PHE A 451 -20.08 -30.72 -45.13
C PHE A 451 -20.83 -31.94 -44.58
N THR A 452 -20.10 -32.82 -43.91
CA THR A 452 -20.63 -34.03 -43.24
C THR A 452 -20.16 -34.04 -41.79
N PRO A 453 -21.06 -33.86 -40.80
CA PRO A 453 -20.69 -33.88 -39.39
C PRO A 453 -20.43 -35.30 -38.88
N ARG A 454 -19.61 -35.42 -37.84
CA ARG A 454 -19.26 -36.65 -37.12
C ARG A 454 -19.26 -36.38 -35.62
N ILE A 455 -19.46 -37.42 -34.81
CA ILE A 455 -19.53 -37.34 -33.34
C ILE A 455 -18.13 -37.12 -32.77
N ALA A 456 -17.92 -36.02 -32.05
CA ALA A 456 -16.64 -35.65 -31.43
C ALA A 456 -16.77 -35.38 -29.92
N LYS A 457 -15.64 -35.36 -29.22
CA LYS A 457 -15.54 -34.98 -27.80
C LYS A 457 -15.67 -33.46 -27.66
N LEU A 458 -16.43 -32.97 -26.67
CA LEU A 458 -16.61 -31.53 -26.43
C LEU A 458 -15.39 -30.87 -25.77
N ALA A 459 -14.69 -31.56 -24.87
CA ALA A 459 -13.40 -31.12 -24.34
C ALA A 459 -12.36 -31.20 -25.47
N TRP A 460 -12.24 -30.10 -26.21
CA TRP A 460 -11.60 -30.03 -27.51
C TRP A 460 -10.15 -29.56 -27.40
N ASP A 461 -9.20 -30.42 -27.78
CA ASP A 461 -7.81 -30.05 -28.09
C ASP A 461 -7.55 -30.30 -29.58
N VAL A 462 -7.20 -29.24 -30.32
CA VAL A 462 -6.87 -29.30 -31.75
C VAL A 462 -5.59 -30.10 -32.04
N THR A 463 -4.77 -30.40 -31.02
CA THR A 463 -3.53 -31.17 -31.14
C THR A 463 -3.69 -32.67 -30.85
N ASP A 464 -4.83 -33.09 -30.28
CA ASP A 464 -5.12 -34.50 -29.97
C ASP A 464 -5.64 -35.23 -31.21
N LYS A 465 -4.85 -36.16 -31.77
CA LYS A 465 -5.22 -36.96 -32.95
C LYS A 465 -6.46 -37.87 -32.74
N GLN A 466 -7.04 -37.95 -31.54
CA GLN A 466 -8.24 -38.73 -31.20
C GLN A 466 -9.47 -37.86 -30.86
N HIS A 467 -9.84 -36.96 -31.78
CA HIS A 467 -11.01 -36.08 -31.68
C HIS A 467 -12.38 -36.81 -31.57
N HIS A 468 -12.43 -38.11 -31.89
CA HIS A 468 -13.64 -38.92 -31.92
C HIS A 468 -13.69 -39.93 -30.77
N TYR A 469 -14.90 -40.28 -30.34
CA TYR A 469 -15.13 -41.43 -29.47
C TYR A 469 -14.85 -42.75 -30.22
N ALA A 470 -14.61 -43.82 -29.47
CA ALA A 470 -14.21 -45.10 -30.04
C ALA A 470 -15.32 -45.75 -30.87
N ASP A 471 -14.91 -46.54 -31.87
CA ASP A 471 -15.78 -47.43 -32.63
C ASP A 471 -16.20 -48.68 -31.81
N SER A 472 -17.13 -49.47 -32.35
CA SER A 472 -17.68 -50.64 -31.64
C SER A 472 -16.68 -51.80 -31.46
N ALA A 473 -15.70 -51.94 -32.35
CA ALA A 473 -14.69 -52.99 -32.28
C ALA A 473 -13.59 -52.64 -31.27
N THR A 474 -13.25 -51.36 -31.15
CA THR A 474 -12.25 -50.82 -30.23
C THR A 474 -12.77 -50.80 -28.80
N ILE A 475 -13.95 -50.21 -28.55
CA ILE A 475 -14.45 -50.05 -27.17
C ILE A 475 -14.75 -51.41 -26.48
N TRP A 476 -15.20 -52.44 -27.20
CA TRP A 476 -15.48 -53.76 -26.61
C TRP A 476 -14.22 -54.57 -26.28
N LYS A 477 -13.04 -54.17 -26.79
CA LYS A 477 -11.75 -54.79 -26.45
C LYS A 477 -11.09 -54.16 -25.23
N THR A 478 -11.65 -53.07 -24.70
CA THR A 478 -11.16 -52.42 -23.48
C THR A 478 -11.47 -53.30 -22.27
N SER A 479 -10.61 -53.28 -21.26
CA SER A 479 -10.76 -54.09 -20.05
C SER A 479 -11.49 -53.29 -18.97
N VAL A 480 -12.14 -54.00 -18.05
CA VAL A 480 -12.65 -53.38 -16.82
C VAL A 480 -11.51 -53.19 -15.80
N ASP A 481 -11.58 -52.13 -15.00
CA ASP A 481 -10.71 -51.94 -13.81
C ASP A 481 -9.19 -51.97 -14.11
N LEU A 482 -8.77 -51.34 -15.22
CA LEU A 482 -7.35 -51.11 -15.53
C LEU A 482 -6.99 -49.64 -15.39
N ASP A 483 -5.83 -49.38 -14.77
CA ASP A 483 -5.19 -48.07 -14.64
C ASP A 483 -4.31 -47.76 -15.87
N ASP A 484 -4.93 -47.76 -17.05
CA ASP A 484 -4.31 -47.46 -18.35
C ASP A 484 -5.36 -46.79 -19.24
N GLU A 485 -5.28 -45.47 -19.44
CA GLU A 485 -6.27 -44.67 -20.17
C GLU A 485 -6.50 -45.14 -21.61
N VAL A 486 -5.50 -45.79 -22.24
CA VAL A 486 -5.62 -46.30 -23.61
C VAL A 486 -6.40 -47.63 -23.63
N LYS A 487 -6.19 -48.47 -22.62
CA LYS A 487 -6.87 -49.78 -22.49
C LYS A 487 -8.18 -49.72 -21.71
N ASN A 488 -8.42 -48.63 -20.98
CA ASN A 488 -9.62 -48.36 -20.23
C ASN A 488 -10.03 -46.86 -20.36
N PRO A 489 -10.57 -46.45 -21.51
CA PRO A 489 -10.89 -45.05 -21.78
C PRO A 489 -12.21 -44.63 -21.11
N ILE A 490 -12.13 -44.27 -19.82
CA ILE A 490 -13.27 -43.74 -19.06
C ILE A 490 -13.56 -42.30 -19.47
N ALA A 491 -14.73 -42.08 -20.08
CA ALA A 491 -15.18 -40.77 -20.54
C ALA A 491 -15.74 -39.89 -19.40
N ALA A 492 -16.26 -40.52 -18.34
CA ALA A 492 -16.71 -39.82 -17.13
C ALA A 492 -16.79 -40.76 -15.93
N GLU A 493 -16.35 -40.27 -14.78
CA GLU A 493 -16.66 -40.85 -13.47
C GLU A 493 -17.89 -40.17 -12.88
N ILE A 494 -18.85 -40.95 -12.40
CA ILE A 494 -20.14 -40.46 -11.92
C ILE A 494 -20.45 -41.13 -10.59
N TYR A 495 -20.90 -40.37 -9.59
CA TYR A 495 -21.35 -40.97 -8.33
C TYR A 495 -22.56 -41.86 -8.55
N TYR A 496 -22.54 -43.05 -7.97
CA TYR A 496 -23.54 -44.09 -8.23
C TYR A 496 -24.99 -43.65 -7.93
N ASN A 497 -25.19 -42.70 -7.02
CA ASN A 497 -26.48 -42.19 -6.60
C ASN A 497 -26.88 -40.88 -7.30
N GLU A 498 -26.12 -40.45 -8.30
CA GLU A 498 -26.37 -39.25 -9.09
C GLU A 498 -26.63 -39.60 -10.57
N THR A 499 -27.15 -38.63 -11.30
CA THR A 499 -27.38 -38.73 -12.75
C THR A 499 -26.49 -37.74 -13.50
N LYS A 500 -26.07 -38.08 -14.72
CA LYS A 500 -25.27 -37.19 -15.58
C LYS A 500 -25.93 -37.02 -16.94
N ASP A 501 -25.99 -35.78 -17.45
CA ASP A 501 -26.33 -35.55 -18.85
C ASP A 501 -25.08 -35.77 -19.73
N LEU A 502 -25.05 -36.87 -20.47
CA LEU A 502 -23.96 -37.22 -21.38
C LEU A 502 -23.93 -36.33 -22.63
N SER A 503 -25.01 -35.59 -22.91
CA SER A 503 -25.01 -34.59 -23.98
C SER A 503 -23.98 -33.49 -23.74
N THR A 504 -23.54 -33.27 -22.49
CA THR A 504 -22.51 -32.28 -22.14
C THR A 504 -21.10 -32.74 -22.48
N LEU A 505 -20.90 -33.98 -22.92
CA LEU A 505 -19.57 -34.51 -23.25
C LEU A 505 -19.34 -34.57 -24.76
N VAL A 506 -20.38 -34.37 -25.58
CA VAL A 506 -20.33 -34.56 -27.03
C VAL A 506 -20.55 -33.25 -27.81
N THR A 507 -19.91 -33.16 -28.97
CA THR A 507 -20.12 -32.13 -29.99
C THR A 507 -20.09 -32.77 -31.38
N GLY A 508 -20.44 -32.03 -32.43
CA GLY A 508 -20.12 -32.43 -33.80
C GLY A 508 -18.79 -31.85 -34.27
N CYS A 509 -18.17 -32.48 -35.26
CA CYS A 509 -17.15 -31.85 -36.10
C CYS A 509 -17.27 -32.29 -37.56
N TYR A 510 -16.72 -31.53 -38.50
CA TYR A 510 -16.66 -31.86 -39.93
C TYR A 510 -15.27 -31.46 -40.48
N LEU A 511 -14.88 -32.01 -41.63
CA LEU A 511 -13.65 -31.61 -42.32
C LEU A 511 -13.89 -30.36 -43.16
N ASN A 512 -13.06 -29.33 -42.99
CA ASN A 512 -13.09 -28.13 -43.83
C ASN A 512 -12.33 -28.37 -45.17
N ALA A 513 -12.16 -27.32 -45.97
CA ALA A 513 -11.49 -27.40 -47.26
C ALA A 513 -9.99 -27.77 -47.18
N ASP A 514 -9.37 -27.61 -46.00
CA ASP A 514 -7.97 -27.93 -45.73
C ASP A 514 -7.78 -29.32 -45.08
N ASP A 515 -8.84 -30.15 -45.06
CA ASP A 515 -8.91 -31.44 -44.37
C ASP A 515 -8.73 -31.35 -42.83
N ASP A 516 -8.95 -30.17 -42.24
CA ASP A 516 -8.89 -29.96 -40.79
C ASP A 516 -10.27 -30.16 -40.13
N HIS A 517 -10.28 -30.78 -38.95
CA HIS A 517 -11.51 -30.93 -38.16
C HIS A 517 -11.98 -29.57 -37.61
N THR A 518 -13.16 -29.14 -38.03
CA THR A 518 -13.86 -27.94 -37.56
C THR A 518 -15.05 -28.34 -36.69
N GLN A 519 -15.18 -27.75 -35.51
CA GLN A 519 -16.30 -28.00 -34.62
C GLN A 519 -17.63 -27.50 -35.24
N ILE A 520 -18.70 -28.27 -35.03
CA ILE A 520 -20.08 -27.83 -35.22
C ILE A 520 -20.86 -28.12 -33.94
N THR A 521 -21.41 -27.07 -33.34
CA THR A 521 -22.08 -27.15 -32.05
C THR A 521 -23.41 -27.89 -32.13
N LYS A 522 -23.94 -28.31 -30.97
CA LYS A 522 -25.27 -28.94 -30.88
C LYS A 522 -26.38 -28.04 -31.43
N ASP A 523 -26.30 -26.74 -31.19
CA ASP A 523 -27.29 -25.78 -31.66
C ASP A 523 -27.21 -25.58 -33.18
N GLU A 524 -26.00 -25.49 -33.76
CA GLU A 524 -25.82 -25.45 -35.21
C GLU A 524 -26.32 -26.73 -35.89
N LEU A 525 -26.01 -27.91 -35.33
CA LEU A 525 -26.54 -29.19 -35.83
C LEU A 525 -28.08 -29.23 -35.82
N LYS A 526 -28.70 -28.67 -34.78
CA LYS A 526 -30.15 -28.58 -34.65
C LYS A 526 -30.79 -27.74 -35.76
N GLU A 527 -30.11 -26.70 -36.26
CA GLU A 527 -30.59 -25.92 -37.41
C GLU A 527 -30.72 -26.77 -38.70
N TYR A 528 -29.88 -27.79 -38.85
CA TYR A 528 -29.98 -28.77 -39.95
C TYR A 528 -30.88 -29.97 -39.60
N GLY A 529 -31.60 -29.94 -38.47
CA GLY A 529 -32.46 -31.05 -38.04
C GLY A 529 -31.71 -32.24 -37.47
N ILE A 530 -30.45 -32.07 -37.06
CA ILE A 530 -29.60 -33.13 -36.53
C ILE A 530 -29.56 -33.07 -35.00
N ALA A 531 -29.67 -34.22 -34.32
CA ALA A 531 -29.61 -34.30 -32.86
C ALA A 531 -28.86 -35.54 -32.37
N PHE A 532 -28.22 -35.41 -31.20
CA PHE A 532 -27.61 -36.53 -30.50
C PHE A 532 -28.69 -37.40 -29.82
N ARG A 533 -28.49 -38.72 -29.86
CA ARG A 533 -29.30 -39.70 -29.14
C ARG A 533 -28.42 -40.73 -28.46
N PHE A 534 -28.86 -41.22 -27.31
CA PHE A 534 -28.09 -42.15 -26.48
C PHE A 534 -28.88 -43.42 -26.18
N ALA A 535 -28.17 -44.53 -26.00
CA ALA A 535 -28.76 -45.81 -25.62
C ALA A 535 -27.72 -46.72 -24.94
N ILE A 536 -28.17 -47.64 -24.09
CA ILE A 536 -27.33 -48.75 -23.62
C ILE A 536 -27.34 -49.86 -24.70
N PRO A 537 -26.18 -50.23 -25.28
CA PRO A 537 -26.05 -51.39 -26.16
C PRO A 537 -26.53 -52.68 -25.49
N THR A 538 -27.19 -53.56 -26.27
CA THR A 538 -27.64 -54.89 -25.80
C THR A 538 -26.56 -55.96 -25.83
N LYS A 539 -25.39 -55.65 -26.42
CA LYS A 539 -24.25 -56.57 -26.48
C LYS A 539 -23.54 -56.58 -25.12
N THR A 540 -23.43 -57.76 -24.51
CA THR A 540 -22.71 -57.96 -23.25
C THR A 540 -21.30 -57.38 -23.29
N TYR A 541 -20.90 -56.73 -22.19
CA TYR A 541 -19.55 -56.23 -21.98
C TYR A 541 -19.01 -56.76 -20.64
N ASN A 542 -18.06 -57.70 -20.70
CA ASN A 542 -17.49 -58.39 -19.55
C ASN A 542 -15.99 -58.72 -19.73
N THR A 543 -15.31 -58.00 -20.63
CA THR A 543 -13.89 -58.19 -20.95
C THR A 543 -13.04 -58.00 -19.69
N ASP A 544 -12.24 -59.02 -19.34
CA ASP A 544 -11.38 -59.08 -18.15
C ASP A 544 -12.11 -58.89 -16.81
N ALA A 545 -13.43 -59.14 -16.76
CA ALA A 545 -14.16 -59.24 -15.50
C ALA A 545 -14.06 -60.69 -14.97
N ASP A 546 -13.37 -60.91 -13.85
CA ASP A 546 -13.06 -62.24 -13.27
C ASP A 546 -14.24 -63.22 -13.20
N ASN A 547 -15.46 -62.70 -13.00
CA ASN A 547 -16.68 -63.50 -12.88
C ASN A 547 -17.69 -63.25 -14.01
N ASN A 548 -17.21 -62.87 -15.21
CA ASN A 548 -18.03 -62.59 -16.39
C ASN A 548 -19.16 -61.57 -16.16
N THR A 549 -18.98 -60.63 -15.23
CA THR A 549 -19.99 -59.62 -14.88
C THR A 549 -20.29 -58.73 -16.09
N ASP A 550 -21.53 -58.75 -16.57
CA ASP A 550 -21.98 -57.88 -17.67
C ASP A 550 -22.17 -56.44 -17.17
N GLN A 551 -21.23 -55.58 -17.53
CA GLN A 551 -21.23 -54.17 -17.14
C GLN A 551 -22.46 -53.43 -17.67
N GLN A 552 -23.05 -53.85 -18.80
CA GLN A 552 -24.21 -53.18 -19.41
C GLN A 552 -25.46 -53.21 -18.52
N GLN A 553 -25.52 -54.14 -17.56
CA GLN A 553 -26.64 -54.23 -16.62
C GLN A 553 -26.60 -53.17 -15.52
N PHE A 554 -25.51 -52.40 -15.43
CA PHE A 554 -25.28 -51.45 -14.34
C PHE A 554 -25.71 -50.00 -14.62
N ALA A 555 -26.38 -49.73 -15.74
CA ALA A 555 -26.84 -48.39 -16.09
C ALA A 555 -28.13 -48.38 -16.92
N THR A 556 -28.82 -47.24 -16.88
CA THR A 556 -29.88 -46.85 -17.81
C THR A 556 -29.60 -45.46 -18.35
N VAL A 557 -29.97 -45.19 -19.60
CA VAL A 557 -29.81 -43.86 -20.21
C VAL A 557 -31.08 -43.47 -20.96
N THR A 558 -31.50 -42.20 -20.84
CA THR A 558 -32.58 -41.66 -21.66
C THR A 558 -32.10 -41.42 -23.10
N PRO A 559 -33.00 -41.36 -24.10
CA PRO A 559 -32.63 -41.00 -25.47
C PRO A 559 -31.89 -39.67 -25.57
N GLU A 560 -32.13 -38.72 -24.67
CA GLU A 560 -31.50 -37.40 -24.63
C GLU A 560 -30.11 -37.40 -23.98
N GLY A 561 -29.75 -38.46 -23.23
CA GLY A 561 -28.41 -38.63 -22.68
C GLY A 561 -28.30 -38.63 -21.16
N VAL A 562 -29.41 -38.60 -20.41
CA VAL A 562 -29.35 -38.65 -18.95
C VAL A 562 -29.11 -40.08 -18.50
N ILE A 563 -27.92 -40.36 -17.96
CA ILE A 563 -27.52 -41.66 -17.44
C ILE A 563 -27.70 -41.75 -15.92
N SER A 564 -28.13 -42.92 -15.44
CA SER A 564 -28.26 -43.26 -14.02
C SER A 564 -27.81 -44.70 -13.76
N SER A 565 -27.36 -44.99 -12.54
CA SER A 565 -26.97 -46.35 -12.15
C SER A 565 -28.19 -47.23 -11.90
N LYS A 566 -28.04 -48.53 -12.13
CA LYS A 566 -29.08 -49.53 -11.89
C LYS A 566 -28.44 -50.88 -11.58
N LEU A 567 -29.07 -51.73 -10.77
CA LEU A 567 -28.71 -53.14 -10.62
C LEU A 567 -29.47 -54.03 -11.63
N PRO A 568 -28.98 -55.26 -11.92
CA PRO A 568 -29.64 -56.19 -12.83
C PRO A 568 -31.15 -56.39 -12.60
N ASP A 569 -31.59 -56.32 -11.34
CA ASP A 569 -32.98 -56.52 -10.93
C ASP A 569 -33.88 -55.29 -11.08
N GLY A 570 -33.34 -54.09 -11.29
CA GLY A 570 -34.15 -52.86 -11.29
C GLY A 570 -33.64 -51.74 -10.42
N VAL A 571 -32.95 -52.06 -9.30
CA VAL A 571 -32.73 -51.08 -8.23
C VAL A 571 -31.72 -50.01 -8.66
N THR A 572 -32.14 -48.74 -8.65
CA THR A 572 -31.29 -47.59 -8.97
C THR A 572 -30.55 -47.07 -7.75
N ASN A 573 -29.49 -46.28 -7.95
CA ASN A 573 -28.75 -45.58 -6.89
C ASN A 573 -28.22 -46.52 -5.79
N ASN A 574 -27.73 -47.69 -6.17
CA ASN A 574 -27.20 -48.67 -5.23
C ASN A 574 -25.66 -48.69 -5.25
N MET A 575 -25.06 -48.72 -4.07
CA MET A 575 -23.60 -48.70 -3.89
C MET A 575 -22.90 -49.90 -4.54
N ALA A 576 -23.60 -51.01 -4.78
CA ALA A 576 -23.06 -52.17 -5.50
C ALA A 576 -22.71 -51.86 -6.99
N CYS A 577 -23.15 -50.72 -7.52
CA CYS A 577 -22.72 -50.22 -8.82
C CYS A 577 -21.31 -49.62 -8.81
N VAL A 578 -20.75 -49.25 -7.65
CA VAL A 578 -19.41 -48.63 -7.55
C VAL A 578 -18.35 -49.56 -8.14
N GLY A 579 -17.48 -49.00 -8.99
CA GLY A 579 -16.46 -49.72 -9.75
C GLY A 579 -16.97 -50.39 -11.04
N LYS A 580 -18.27 -50.33 -11.34
CA LYS A 580 -18.82 -50.85 -12.62
C LYS A 580 -18.67 -49.84 -13.74
N GLU A 581 -18.40 -50.35 -14.94
CA GLU A 581 -17.98 -49.51 -16.07
C GLU A 581 -18.78 -49.76 -17.38
N PRO A 582 -20.06 -49.36 -17.47
CA PRO A 582 -20.89 -49.59 -18.65
C PRO A 582 -20.47 -48.76 -19.87
N ILE A 583 -20.74 -49.30 -21.06
CA ILE A 583 -20.59 -48.64 -22.35
C ILE A 583 -21.93 -48.04 -22.79
N VAL A 584 -21.89 -46.80 -23.27
CA VAL A 584 -23.03 -46.05 -23.82
C VAL A 584 -22.82 -45.82 -25.31
N ARG A 585 -23.87 -46.06 -26.10
CA ARG A 585 -23.91 -45.75 -27.53
C ARG A 585 -24.35 -44.31 -27.74
N ILE A 586 -23.62 -43.59 -28.58
CA ILE A 586 -23.87 -42.22 -29.04
C ILE A 586 -24.30 -42.30 -30.51
N MET A 587 -25.41 -41.67 -30.86
CA MET A 587 -25.94 -41.63 -32.23
C MET A 587 -26.15 -40.18 -32.64
N LEU A 588 -25.74 -39.84 -33.86
CA LEU A 588 -26.06 -38.57 -34.49
C LEU A 588 -27.19 -38.83 -35.49
N CYS A 589 -28.39 -38.35 -35.17
CA CYS A 589 -29.61 -38.67 -35.90
C CYS A 589 -30.13 -37.44 -36.66
N ASP A 590 -30.44 -37.63 -37.94
CA ASP A 590 -31.32 -36.72 -38.66
C ASP A 590 -32.75 -36.98 -38.22
N THR A 591 -33.29 -36.00 -37.50
CA THR A 591 -34.64 -36.04 -36.91
C THR A 591 -35.74 -35.68 -37.91
N VAL A 592 -35.38 -35.08 -39.05
CA VAL A 592 -36.30 -34.67 -40.12
C VAL A 592 -36.49 -35.82 -41.11
N ASN A 593 -35.40 -36.43 -41.57
CA ASN A 593 -35.43 -37.53 -42.54
C ASN A 593 -35.45 -38.93 -41.87
N HIS A 594 -35.35 -38.98 -40.54
CA HIS A 594 -35.32 -40.20 -39.74
C HIS A 594 -34.20 -41.17 -40.17
N ARG A 595 -32.97 -40.66 -40.27
CA ARG A 595 -31.77 -41.40 -40.69
C ARG A 595 -30.66 -41.29 -39.65
N LEU A 596 -29.84 -42.34 -39.55
CA LEU A 596 -28.62 -42.31 -38.74
C LEU A 596 -27.49 -41.72 -39.59
N LEU A 597 -26.82 -40.70 -39.06
CA LEU A 597 -25.71 -40.00 -39.71
C LEU A 597 -24.37 -40.57 -39.25
N ASP A 598 -24.21 -40.76 -37.94
CA ASP A 598 -22.98 -41.27 -37.33
C ASP A 598 -23.28 -42.01 -36.02
N GLU A 599 -22.40 -42.90 -35.60
CA GLU A 599 -22.55 -43.70 -34.37
C GLU A 599 -21.18 -43.92 -33.71
N LYS A 600 -21.04 -43.71 -32.40
CA LYS A 600 -19.81 -43.95 -31.62
C LYS A 600 -20.14 -44.43 -30.20
N TYR A 601 -19.14 -44.75 -29.39
CA TYR A 601 -19.32 -45.31 -28.05
C TYR A 601 -18.41 -44.66 -27.01
N MET A 602 -18.93 -44.48 -25.80
CA MET A 602 -18.18 -44.01 -24.63
C MET A 602 -18.35 -44.97 -23.46
N LYS A 603 -17.37 -45.03 -22.57
CA LYS A 603 -17.41 -45.84 -21.35
C LYS A 603 -17.47 -44.90 -20.13
N ILE A 604 -18.29 -45.22 -19.13
CA ILE A 604 -18.38 -44.47 -17.87
C ILE A 604 -17.94 -45.34 -16.69
N LYS A 605 -17.65 -44.75 -15.53
CA LYS A 605 -17.34 -45.47 -14.28
C LYS A 605 -18.19 -44.94 -13.13
N TRP A 606 -18.83 -45.84 -12.40
CA TRP A 606 -19.55 -45.46 -11.18
C TRP A 606 -18.61 -45.38 -9.98
N THR A 607 -18.65 -44.28 -9.23
CA THR A 607 -17.80 -44.05 -8.05
C THR A 607 -18.65 -43.72 -6.82
N GLN A 608 -18.00 -43.60 -5.66
CA GLN A 608 -18.62 -43.16 -4.41
C GLN A 608 -18.07 -41.79 -4.01
N LYS A 609 -18.94 -40.91 -3.53
CA LYS A 609 -18.54 -39.62 -2.96
C LYS A 609 -17.89 -39.83 -1.59
N MET A 610 -16.70 -39.25 -1.39
CA MET A 610 -16.03 -39.22 -0.09
C MET A 610 -16.63 -38.13 0.80
N LEU A 611 -16.53 -38.28 2.12
CA LEU A 611 -16.91 -37.22 3.05
C LEU A 611 -15.82 -36.15 3.10
N GLU A 612 -16.23 -34.89 3.24
CA GLU A 612 -15.32 -33.76 3.43
C GLU A 612 -14.61 -33.86 4.78
N ASP A 613 -13.34 -33.45 4.81
CA ASP A 613 -12.51 -33.49 6.03
C ASP A 613 -13.14 -32.69 7.17
N VAL A 614 -13.11 -33.26 8.37
CA VAL A 614 -13.61 -32.61 9.58
C VAL A 614 -12.46 -31.90 10.29
N THR A 615 -12.61 -30.59 10.46
CA THR A 615 -11.69 -29.79 11.28
C THR A 615 -12.11 -29.87 12.74
N LEU A 616 -11.20 -30.37 13.58
CA LEU A 616 -11.33 -30.48 15.02
C LEU A 616 -10.83 -29.22 15.74
N ASP A 617 -11.18 -29.10 17.02
CA ASP A 617 -10.71 -28.03 17.90
C ASP A 617 -9.17 -27.94 17.88
N SER A 618 -8.65 -26.72 17.76
CA SER A 618 -7.21 -26.48 17.88
C SER A 618 -6.73 -26.63 19.32
N LYS A 619 -5.52 -27.18 19.52
CA LYS A 619 -4.81 -27.14 20.80
C LYS A 619 -3.80 -25.99 20.77
N SER A 620 -3.74 -25.20 21.84
CA SER A 620 -2.69 -24.20 22.04
C SER A 620 -2.03 -24.36 23.40
N ASP A 621 -0.71 -24.22 23.45
CA ASP A 621 0.11 -24.18 24.67
C ASP A 621 0.98 -22.93 24.67
N GLU A 622 1.16 -22.33 25.84
CA GLU A 622 2.06 -21.19 26.03
C GLU A 622 3.14 -21.53 27.06
N PHE A 623 4.39 -21.21 26.72
CA PHE A 623 5.54 -21.42 27.59
C PHE A 623 6.36 -20.14 27.69
N THR A 624 7.02 -19.96 28.82
CA THR A 624 8.02 -18.90 29.00
C THR A 624 9.39 -19.45 28.65
N LEU A 625 10.14 -18.72 27.83
CA LEU A 625 11.50 -19.06 27.43
C LEU A 625 12.38 -19.20 28.67
N GLY A 626 13.06 -20.34 28.76
CA GLY A 626 13.98 -20.66 29.84
C GLY A 626 15.34 -21.14 29.33
N CYS A 627 16.00 -21.92 30.17
CA CYS A 627 17.37 -22.40 29.94
C CYS A 627 17.47 -23.68 29.09
N LYS A 628 16.36 -24.38 28.88
CA LYS A 628 16.31 -25.65 28.15
C LYS A 628 15.18 -25.60 27.13
N GLY A 629 15.19 -26.58 26.21
CA GLY A 629 14.06 -26.82 25.32
C GLY A 629 12.75 -27.06 26.07
N ILE A 630 11.65 -26.86 25.36
CA ILE A 630 10.28 -26.97 25.85
C ILE A 630 9.67 -28.26 25.31
N THR A 631 9.02 -29.03 26.17
CA THR A 631 8.24 -30.20 25.77
C THR A 631 6.76 -29.91 26.04
N ALA A 632 5.97 -29.80 24.98
CA ALA A 632 4.52 -29.72 25.06
C ALA A 632 3.92 -31.14 25.00
N GLU A 633 2.82 -31.36 25.72
CA GLU A 633 2.16 -32.66 25.82
C GLU A 633 0.72 -32.58 25.32
N LEU A 634 0.34 -33.50 24.45
CA LEU A 634 -1.04 -33.80 24.09
C LEU A 634 -1.44 -35.06 24.85
N LYS A 635 -2.14 -34.84 25.96
CA LYS A 635 -2.53 -35.91 26.89
C LYS A 635 -3.72 -36.71 26.36
N TRP A 636 -3.86 -37.93 26.88
CA TRP A 636 -4.91 -38.87 26.50
C TRP A 636 -6.32 -38.30 26.69
N ASP A 637 -6.55 -37.49 27.73
CA ASP A 637 -7.86 -36.92 28.04
C ASP A 637 -8.31 -35.91 26.98
N TRP A 638 -7.37 -35.16 26.41
CA TRP A 638 -7.65 -34.24 25.32
C TRP A 638 -8.03 -35.00 24.06
N LEU A 639 -7.27 -36.04 23.68
CA LEU A 639 -7.54 -36.83 22.47
C LEU A 639 -8.89 -37.56 22.56
N ILE A 640 -9.23 -38.15 23.71
CA ILE A 640 -10.56 -38.75 23.89
C ILE A 640 -11.66 -37.68 23.76
N THR A 641 -11.52 -36.54 24.44
CA THR A 641 -12.59 -35.53 24.53
C THR A 641 -12.78 -34.74 23.24
N LYS A 642 -11.69 -34.46 22.51
CA LYS A 642 -11.67 -33.53 21.37
C LYS A 642 -11.52 -34.21 20.01
N VAL A 643 -11.08 -35.46 19.98
CA VAL A 643 -10.96 -36.25 18.74
C VAL A 643 -11.98 -37.38 18.75
N TYR A 644 -11.92 -38.31 19.72
CA TYR A 644 -12.71 -39.55 19.69
C TYR A 644 -14.21 -39.27 19.85
N ALA A 645 -14.56 -38.37 20.78
CA ALA A 645 -15.94 -37.95 21.01
C ALA A 645 -16.54 -37.08 19.89
N LYS A 646 -15.74 -36.66 18.90
CA LYS A 646 -16.15 -35.71 17.84
C LYS A 646 -16.27 -36.32 16.45
N VAL A 647 -15.97 -37.62 16.31
CA VAL A 647 -16.10 -38.30 15.01
C VAL A 647 -17.56 -38.36 14.53
N GLN A 648 -18.49 -38.57 15.46
CA GLN A 648 -19.94 -38.58 15.23
C GLN A 648 -20.69 -38.21 16.52
N ALA A 649 -22.02 -38.06 16.46
CA ALA A 649 -22.82 -37.52 17.56
C ALA A 649 -22.70 -38.32 18.88
N GLU A 650 -22.64 -39.66 18.83
CA GLU A 650 -22.42 -40.50 20.01
C GLU A 650 -20.92 -40.74 20.34
N GLY A 651 -20.01 -40.23 19.52
CA GLY A 651 -18.57 -40.55 19.56
C GLY A 651 -18.26 -41.96 19.04
N LEU A 652 -17.00 -42.36 19.17
CA LEU A 652 -16.54 -43.73 18.93
C LEU A 652 -15.86 -44.29 20.18
N ASP A 653 -16.06 -45.59 20.45
CA ASP A 653 -15.18 -46.31 21.37
C ASP A 653 -13.77 -46.42 20.78
N GLN A 654 -12.77 -46.65 21.64
CA GLN A 654 -11.36 -46.66 21.25
C GLN A 654 -11.03 -47.72 20.19
N ALA A 655 -11.56 -48.94 20.31
CA ALA A 655 -11.25 -50.02 19.38
C ALA A 655 -11.85 -49.73 17.99
N THR A 656 -13.04 -49.12 17.95
CA THR A 656 -13.66 -48.67 16.71
C THR A 656 -12.91 -47.49 16.12
N PHE A 657 -12.46 -46.53 16.94
CA PHE A 657 -11.66 -45.39 16.49
C PHE A 657 -10.34 -45.84 15.86
N GLU A 658 -9.56 -46.70 16.52
CA GLU A 658 -8.26 -47.16 16.02
C GLU A 658 -8.36 -48.01 14.73
N LYS A 659 -9.51 -48.66 14.49
CA LYS A 659 -9.78 -49.38 13.24
C LYS A 659 -10.09 -48.42 12.08
N ILE A 660 -10.82 -47.35 12.36
CA ILE A 660 -11.16 -46.33 11.36
C ILE A 660 -9.97 -45.40 11.11
N TYR A 661 -9.22 -45.03 12.15
CA TYR A 661 -8.05 -44.15 12.10
C TYR A 661 -6.80 -44.86 12.67
N PRO A 662 -6.13 -45.70 11.88
CA PRO A 662 -4.98 -46.47 12.34
C PRO A 662 -3.81 -45.57 12.77
N PHE A 663 -3.09 -45.97 13.82
CA PHE A 663 -1.90 -45.25 14.29
C PHE A 663 -0.86 -45.02 13.17
N ALA A 664 -0.69 -46.00 12.28
CA ALA A 664 0.25 -45.93 11.16
C ALA A 664 -0.09 -44.83 10.14
N ASP A 665 -1.35 -44.38 10.11
CA ASP A 665 -1.87 -43.41 9.16
C ASP A 665 -2.05 -42.00 9.78
N ILE A 666 -1.65 -41.83 11.04
CA ILE A 666 -1.56 -40.51 11.67
C ILE A 666 -0.36 -39.78 11.08
N THR A 667 -0.63 -38.65 10.42
CA THR A 667 0.38 -37.85 9.76
C THR A 667 0.35 -36.42 10.30
N TRP A 668 1.47 -35.71 10.19
CA TRP A 668 1.51 -34.29 10.53
C TRP A 668 2.39 -33.52 9.56
N THR A 669 1.98 -32.30 9.25
CA THR A 669 2.75 -31.35 8.45
C THR A 669 2.92 -30.05 9.23
N PRO A 670 4.03 -29.32 9.03
CA PRO A 670 4.07 -27.92 9.43
C PRO A 670 3.03 -27.14 8.63
N ALA A 671 2.34 -26.17 9.26
CA ALA A 671 1.33 -25.37 8.55
C ALA A 671 1.90 -24.51 7.41
N ASN A 672 3.22 -24.27 7.42
CA ASN A 672 3.96 -23.51 6.40
C ASN A 672 4.96 -24.47 5.73
N ASP A 673 4.67 -24.87 4.50
CA ASP A 673 5.41 -25.91 3.77
C ASP A 673 6.75 -25.41 3.18
N ALA A 674 7.66 -26.37 2.91
CA ALA A 674 8.94 -26.26 2.20
C ALA A 674 10.24 -25.91 2.98
N ALA A 675 10.59 -26.69 4.02
CA ALA A 675 11.98 -27.14 4.25
C ALA A 675 12.07 -28.15 5.41
N ALA A 676 12.63 -29.32 5.10
CA ALA A 676 13.04 -30.41 5.99
C ALA A 676 13.11 -30.10 7.50
N ASP A 677 12.16 -30.66 8.26
CA ASP A 677 12.23 -31.32 9.58
C ASP A 677 13.09 -30.78 10.76
N LYS A 678 13.80 -29.66 10.63
CA LYS A 678 14.64 -29.13 11.72
C LYS A 678 14.08 -27.89 12.42
N ASN A 679 13.09 -27.20 11.84
CA ASN A 679 12.69 -25.87 12.33
C ASN A 679 11.37 -25.84 13.12
N ASN A 680 10.66 -26.96 13.26
CA ASN A 680 9.34 -27.02 13.91
C ASN A 680 9.24 -28.09 15.03
N GLY A 681 10.36 -28.54 15.59
CA GLY A 681 10.36 -29.50 16.70
C GLY A 681 9.99 -30.93 16.33
N ILE A 682 10.36 -31.85 17.20
CA ILE A 682 10.10 -33.28 17.04
C ILE A 682 8.74 -33.58 17.68
N LEU A 683 7.76 -34.00 16.88
CA LEU A 683 6.46 -34.46 17.37
C LEU A 683 6.42 -35.98 17.30
N VAL A 684 6.07 -36.63 18.40
CA VAL A 684 5.99 -38.09 18.51
C VAL A 684 4.65 -38.46 19.11
N PHE A 685 3.87 -39.26 18.38
CA PHE A 685 2.71 -39.95 18.93
C PHE A 685 3.14 -41.25 19.60
N ASN A 686 2.59 -41.50 20.78
CA ASN A 686 2.77 -42.74 21.54
C ASN A 686 1.58 -43.66 21.24
N ASN A 687 1.87 -44.86 20.76
CA ASN A 687 0.86 -45.87 20.49
C ASN A 687 0.32 -46.49 21.79
N THR A 688 -0.87 -47.05 21.72
CA THR A 688 -1.53 -47.76 22.81
C THR A 688 -0.93 -49.18 22.90
N THR A 689 -0.54 -49.64 24.09
CA THR A 689 0.14 -50.96 24.27
C THR A 689 -0.72 -52.00 24.98
N ASN A 690 -1.86 -51.58 25.54
CA ASN A 690 -2.89 -52.44 26.09
C ASN A 690 -4.18 -52.27 25.26
N GLU A 691 -4.87 -53.36 24.91
CA GLU A 691 -6.04 -53.31 24.03
C GLU A 691 -7.25 -52.54 24.64
N GLN A 692 -7.17 -52.08 25.89
CA GLN A 692 -8.33 -51.60 26.68
C GLN A 692 -8.03 -50.51 27.73
N GLY A 693 -6.84 -49.90 27.77
CA GLY A 693 -6.45 -49.03 28.90
C GLY A 693 -5.95 -47.62 28.56
N ASP A 694 -5.09 -47.49 27.56
CA ASP A 694 -4.38 -46.25 27.25
C ASP A 694 -4.89 -45.69 25.92
N ALA A 695 -5.38 -44.46 25.88
CA ALA A 695 -5.63 -43.78 24.60
C ALA A 695 -4.34 -43.15 24.05
N LEU A 696 -4.38 -42.74 22.78
CA LEU A 696 -3.27 -42.06 22.13
C LEU A 696 -2.82 -40.84 22.96
N ALA A 697 -1.53 -40.54 22.91
CA ALA A 697 -0.92 -39.34 23.47
C ALA A 697 0.21 -38.87 22.54
N ALA A 698 0.57 -37.60 22.59
CA ALA A 698 1.71 -37.09 21.84
C ALA A 698 2.59 -36.14 22.65
N THR A 699 3.85 -36.07 22.29
CA THR A 699 4.81 -35.09 22.83
C THR A 699 5.41 -34.28 21.70
N TRP A 700 5.64 -33.00 21.94
CA TRP A 700 6.27 -32.11 20.99
C TRP A 700 7.43 -31.37 21.64
N LEU A 701 8.66 -31.75 21.25
CA LEU A 701 9.89 -31.18 21.76
C LEU A 701 10.39 -30.04 20.85
N LEU A 702 10.53 -28.85 21.44
CA LEU A 702 11.15 -27.66 20.86
C LEU A 702 12.48 -27.41 21.58
N THR A 703 13.62 -27.77 20.97
CA THR A 703 14.94 -27.46 21.53
C THR A 703 15.23 -25.96 21.48
N ASP A 704 16.19 -25.50 22.27
CA ASP A 704 16.67 -24.13 22.26
C ASP A 704 17.20 -23.70 20.88
N ASP A 705 17.86 -24.60 20.14
CA ASP A 705 18.27 -24.38 18.74
C ASP A 705 17.07 -24.08 17.81
N ILE A 706 15.95 -24.79 18.01
CA ILE A 706 14.73 -24.63 17.21
C ILE A 706 14.00 -23.34 17.56
N ILE A 707 13.99 -23.00 18.86
CA ILE A 707 13.41 -21.76 19.34
C ILE A 707 14.21 -20.57 18.79
N GLY A 708 15.53 -20.60 18.93
CA GLY A 708 16.44 -19.56 18.45
C GLY A 708 16.29 -18.25 19.22
N ASP A 709 16.68 -17.15 18.57
CA ASP A 709 16.52 -15.79 19.10
C ASP A 709 15.11 -15.27 18.84
N ILE A 710 14.42 -14.87 19.91
CA ILE A 710 13.08 -14.28 19.90
C ILE A 710 13.05 -12.91 20.59
N THR A 711 14.21 -12.31 20.86
CA THR A 711 14.31 -11.03 21.58
C THR A 711 13.71 -9.86 20.81
N ALA A 712 13.81 -9.88 19.47
CA ALA A 712 13.20 -8.86 18.60
C ALA A 712 11.67 -9.00 18.47
N THR A 713 11.16 -10.24 18.43
CA THR A 713 9.73 -10.51 18.22
C THR A 713 8.94 -10.60 19.53
N GLY A 714 9.61 -10.81 20.66
CA GLY A 714 8.97 -11.00 21.98
C GLY A 714 8.38 -12.39 22.20
N SER A 715 8.00 -13.08 21.12
CA SER A 715 7.47 -14.43 21.12
C SER A 715 7.68 -15.14 19.78
N LYS A 716 7.50 -16.46 19.77
CA LYS A 716 7.52 -17.29 18.56
C LYS A 716 6.51 -18.44 18.70
N THR A 717 5.69 -18.63 17.67
CA THR A 717 4.67 -19.70 17.64
C THR A 717 5.07 -20.76 16.62
N PHE A 718 5.00 -22.02 17.06
CA PHE A 718 5.20 -23.21 16.25
C PHE A 718 3.86 -23.88 16.00
N THR A 719 3.59 -24.27 14.76
CA THR A 719 2.29 -24.84 14.36
C THR A 719 2.46 -26.15 13.60
N LYS A 720 1.72 -27.18 14.03
CA LYS A 720 1.59 -28.46 13.30
C LYS A 720 0.12 -28.76 13.03
N VAL A 721 -0.17 -29.19 11.81
CA VAL A 721 -1.46 -29.76 11.42
C VAL A 721 -1.34 -31.27 11.51
N ILE A 722 -2.12 -31.88 12.40
CA ILE A 722 -2.18 -33.32 12.61
C ILE A 722 -3.41 -33.84 11.87
N THR A 723 -3.22 -34.87 11.04
CA THR A 723 -4.28 -35.53 10.27
C THR A 723 -4.41 -36.98 10.71
N PHE A 724 -5.60 -37.36 11.15
CA PHE A 724 -6.02 -38.74 11.38
C PHE A 724 -6.76 -39.21 10.12
N LYS A 725 -6.11 -40.05 9.31
CA LYS A 725 -6.68 -40.53 8.05
C LYS A 725 -7.63 -41.69 8.27
N SER A 726 -8.79 -41.64 7.61
CA SER A 726 -9.82 -42.67 7.66
C SER A 726 -9.51 -43.82 6.71
N SER A 727 -9.66 -45.05 7.19
CA SER A 727 -9.66 -46.26 6.37
C SER A 727 -10.99 -46.46 5.62
N MET A 728 -12.01 -45.64 5.90
CA MET A 728 -13.34 -45.70 5.31
C MET A 728 -13.86 -44.28 4.94
N PRO A 729 -13.19 -43.54 4.05
CA PRO A 729 -13.41 -42.10 3.80
C PRO A 729 -14.83 -41.72 3.31
N ALA A 730 -15.58 -42.68 2.78
CA ALA A 730 -16.97 -42.47 2.36
C ALA A 730 -18.01 -42.62 3.50
N GLN A 731 -17.59 -43.13 4.67
CA GLN A 731 -18.43 -43.28 5.87
C GLN A 731 -17.92 -42.44 7.04
N TYR A 732 -16.60 -42.26 7.13
CA TYR A 732 -15.94 -41.47 8.15
C TYR A 732 -14.91 -40.54 7.47
N PRO A 733 -15.01 -39.21 7.63
CA PRO A 733 -14.09 -38.27 7.01
C PRO A 733 -12.71 -38.33 7.66
N ASP A 734 -11.68 -37.79 6.99
CA ASP A 734 -10.40 -37.53 7.65
C ASP A 734 -10.59 -36.45 8.73
N LEU A 735 -9.91 -36.60 9.87
CA LEU A 735 -9.97 -35.63 10.96
C LEU A 735 -8.69 -34.82 11.01
N LYS A 736 -8.80 -33.49 11.08
CA LYS A 736 -7.65 -32.58 11.12
C LYS A 736 -7.70 -31.70 12.36
N MET A 737 -6.59 -31.58 13.08
CA MET A 737 -6.44 -30.62 14.17
C MET A 737 -5.17 -29.80 14.02
N THR A 738 -5.19 -28.57 14.56
CA THR A 738 -3.99 -27.73 14.64
C THR A 738 -3.48 -27.71 16.08
N TRP A 739 -2.19 -27.97 16.27
CA TRP A 739 -1.50 -27.77 17.54
C TRP A 739 -0.54 -26.58 17.42
N ASN A 740 -0.73 -25.57 18.27
CA ASN A 740 0.11 -24.40 18.38
C ASN A 740 0.90 -24.41 19.71
N VAL A 741 2.19 -24.13 19.65
CA VAL A 741 3.03 -23.91 20.85
C VAL A 741 3.68 -22.53 20.73
N THR A 742 3.33 -21.63 21.64
CA THR A 742 3.87 -20.26 21.69
C THR A 742 4.89 -20.14 22.82
N VAL A 743 6.10 -19.70 22.47
CA VAL A 743 7.17 -19.42 23.44
C VAL A 743 7.32 -17.91 23.57
N LYS A 744 7.17 -17.38 24.79
CA LYS A 744 7.26 -15.94 25.12
C LYS A 744 8.54 -15.64 25.89
N LEU A 745 9.07 -14.42 25.76
CA LEU A 745 10.17 -13.95 26.61
C LEU A 745 9.77 -13.95 28.11
N PRO A 746 10.69 -14.25 29.03
CA PRO A 746 10.48 -14.02 30.45
C PRO A 746 10.49 -12.52 30.77
N THR A 747 10.26 -12.17 32.05
CA THR A 747 10.62 -10.84 32.56
C THR A 747 12.08 -10.55 32.23
N LEU A 748 12.33 -9.44 31.52
CA LEU A 748 13.66 -9.12 31.04
C LEU A 748 14.57 -8.65 32.19
N PRO A 749 15.86 -9.05 32.18
CA PRO A 749 16.86 -8.54 33.10
C PRO A 749 16.94 -7.01 33.11
N THR A 750 16.98 -6.41 34.31
CA THR A 750 17.08 -4.95 34.51
C THR A 750 18.05 -4.60 35.63
N ILE A 751 18.49 -3.34 35.71
CA ILE A 751 19.33 -2.87 36.82
C ILE A 751 18.55 -2.96 38.15
N ALA A 752 19.17 -3.52 39.18
CA ALA A 752 18.57 -3.78 40.48
C ALA A 752 18.24 -2.50 41.27
N GLY A 753 19.11 -1.48 41.16
CA GLY A 753 18.93 -0.17 41.77
C GLY A 753 20.03 0.79 41.33
N TYR A 754 20.02 2.03 41.83
CA TYR A 754 20.99 3.06 41.48
C TYR A 754 21.47 3.81 42.73
N PHE A 755 22.73 4.24 42.73
CA PHE A 755 23.26 5.17 43.72
C PHE A 755 23.08 6.62 43.23
N ASP A 756 21.97 7.25 43.60
CA ASP A 756 21.55 8.58 43.13
C ASP A 756 22.62 9.68 43.17
N THR A 757 23.56 9.60 44.11
CA THR A 757 24.59 10.63 44.33
C THR A 757 25.73 10.60 43.32
N TYR A 758 25.85 9.53 42.53
CA TYR A 758 26.94 9.38 41.56
C TYR A 758 26.56 9.98 40.20
N TRP A 759 25.27 10.02 39.89
CA TRP A 759 24.76 10.42 38.58
C TRP A 759 24.63 11.94 38.45
N PHE A 760 25.34 12.51 37.49
CA PHE A 760 25.17 13.92 37.09
C PHE A 760 23.82 14.10 36.38
N GLU A 761 23.57 13.30 35.33
CA GLU A 761 22.23 13.11 34.76
C GLU A 761 21.69 11.81 35.33
N LYS A 762 20.67 11.89 36.19
CA LYS A 762 20.15 10.73 36.93
C LYS A 762 20.00 9.50 36.03
N TYR A 763 20.75 8.44 36.39
CA TYR A 763 20.76 7.11 35.76
C TYR A 763 21.22 7.06 34.30
N ASN A 764 21.71 8.17 33.75
CA ASN A 764 22.12 8.27 32.36
C ASN A 764 23.59 8.65 32.20
N THR A 765 24.10 9.59 32.99
CA THR A 765 25.49 10.05 32.88
C THR A 765 26.10 10.28 34.26
N TYR A 766 27.33 9.79 34.47
CA TYR A 766 28.09 10.08 35.71
C TYR A 766 29.57 10.40 35.46
N ASP A 767 30.18 11.03 36.47
CA ASP A 767 31.59 11.45 36.44
C ASP A 767 32.52 10.28 36.75
N VAL A 768 33.51 10.09 35.88
CA VAL A 768 34.67 9.26 36.15
C VAL A 768 35.81 10.17 36.56
N LEU A 769 36.08 10.21 37.87
CA LEU A 769 37.11 11.07 38.45
C LEU A 769 38.51 10.43 38.32
N PRO A 770 39.57 11.24 38.20
CA PRO A 770 40.93 10.76 38.31
C PRO A 770 41.19 10.30 39.74
N VAL A 771 42.02 9.27 39.91
CA VAL A 771 42.40 8.77 41.23
C VAL A 771 43.07 9.90 42.01
N GLN A 772 42.56 10.19 43.22
CA GLN A 772 43.08 11.28 44.05
C GLN A 772 44.40 10.88 44.70
N TYR A 773 45.38 11.78 44.67
CA TYR A 773 46.65 11.62 45.37
C TYR A 773 46.48 11.30 46.86
N GLY A 774 47.29 10.37 47.37
CA GLY A 774 47.31 10.01 48.80
C GLY A 774 46.15 9.15 49.28
N THR A 775 45.27 8.69 48.38
CA THR A 775 44.23 7.70 48.70
C THR A 775 44.75 6.26 48.53
N ASP A 776 44.07 5.28 49.13
CA ASP A 776 44.41 3.86 48.96
C ASP A 776 44.41 3.43 47.48
N ALA A 777 43.52 4.01 46.67
CA ALA A 777 43.47 3.78 45.23
C ALA A 777 44.70 4.31 44.48
N ALA A 778 45.44 5.27 45.07
CA ALA A 778 46.69 5.80 44.53
C ALA A 778 47.93 5.01 44.97
N VAL A 779 47.80 4.07 45.91
CA VAL A 779 48.94 3.28 46.41
C VAL A 779 49.54 2.44 45.28
N GLY A 780 50.86 2.53 45.12
CA GLY A 780 51.61 1.84 44.05
C GLY A 780 51.73 2.61 42.74
N TYR A 781 51.11 3.80 42.63
CA TYR A 781 51.16 4.63 41.41
C TYR A 781 51.92 5.93 41.66
N THR A 782 52.88 6.22 40.78
CA THR A 782 53.65 7.48 40.82
C THR A 782 53.01 8.60 40.00
N THR A 783 52.08 8.26 39.11
CA THR A 783 51.39 9.17 38.20
C THR A 783 49.87 8.96 38.28
N VAL A 784 49.10 10.03 38.07
CA VAL A 784 47.63 10.04 38.00
C VAL A 784 47.11 9.06 36.97
N ARG A 785 45.98 8.41 37.28
CA ARG A 785 45.30 7.49 36.37
C ARG A 785 43.79 7.48 36.52
N TYR A 786 43.10 6.99 35.49
CA TYR A 786 41.71 6.56 35.59
C TYR A 786 41.68 5.03 35.69
N GLU A 787 41.12 4.51 36.78
CA GLU A 787 40.87 3.09 37.01
C GLU A 787 39.64 2.96 37.90
N ASN A 788 38.45 3.12 37.30
CA ASN A 788 37.20 3.28 38.04
C ASN A 788 36.28 2.07 37.83
N ASN A 789 35.73 1.53 38.91
CA ASN A 789 34.73 0.47 38.85
C ASN A 789 33.42 1.03 38.29
N LEU A 790 33.02 0.55 37.11
CA LEU A 790 31.86 1.06 36.42
C LEU A 790 30.51 0.54 36.94
N THR A 791 30.50 -0.48 37.80
CA THR A 791 29.26 -0.97 38.44
C THR A 791 28.95 -0.27 39.75
N SER A 792 29.89 0.52 40.28
CA SER A 792 29.74 1.22 41.57
C SER A 792 28.62 2.26 41.61
N ALA A 793 28.10 2.69 40.46
CA ALA A 793 26.96 3.60 40.35
C ALA A 793 25.59 2.90 40.46
N PHE A 794 25.57 1.56 40.49
CA PHE A 794 24.35 0.74 40.58
C PHE A 794 24.17 0.15 41.98
N GLY A 795 22.93 0.17 42.46
CA GLY A 795 22.53 -0.52 43.69
C GLY A 795 22.48 -2.03 43.50
N TYR A 796 22.73 -2.75 44.58
CA TYR A 796 22.77 -4.21 44.62
C TYR A 796 21.55 -4.77 45.35
N THR A 797 21.10 -5.97 44.95
CA THR A 797 19.98 -6.66 45.60
C THR A 797 20.40 -8.05 46.10
N ALA A 798 19.87 -8.47 47.24
CA ALA A 798 20.21 -9.73 47.92
C ALA A 798 19.38 -10.95 47.43
N LYS A 799 18.62 -10.80 46.34
CA LYS A 799 17.55 -11.76 45.97
C LYS A 799 18.07 -13.07 45.32
N TRP A 800 19.37 -13.19 44.98
CA TRP A 800 19.97 -14.39 44.37
C TRP A 800 20.85 -15.16 45.35
N ASN A 801 20.26 -15.76 46.39
CA ASN A 801 20.94 -16.65 47.33
C ASN A 801 22.23 -16.06 47.96
N ASN A 802 22.13 -14.86 48.54
CA ASN A 802 23.12 -14.13 49.36
C ASN A 802 24.22 -13.30 48.67
N ASP A 803 24.36 -13.32 47.35
CA ASP A 803 25.35 -12.46 46.69
C ASP A 803 24.69 -11.19 46.13
N ASN A 804 25.14 -10.04 46.64
CA ASN A 804 24.72 -8.73 46.18
C ASN A 804 25.04 -8.59 44.69
N PHE A 805 24.02 -8.55 43.83
CA PHE A 805 24.18 -8.38 42.38
C PHE A 805 23.40 -7.17 41.84
N PHE A 806 23.95 -6.49 40.83
CA PHE A 806 23.41 -5.22 40.33
C PHE A 806 22.41 -5.37 39.17
N ILE A 807 22.21 -6.59 38.65
CA ILE A 807 21.16 -6.93 37.68
C ILE A 807 20.15 -7.85 38.36
N LYS A 808 18.86 -7.58 38.18
CA LYS A 808 17.74 -8.40 38.66
C LYS A 808 17.02 -9.08 37.49
N ASP A 809 16.20 -10.07 37.81
CA ASP A 809 15.35 -10.84 36.88
C ASP A 809 16.16 -11.62 35.82
N MET A 810 17.37 -12.04 36.20
CA MET A 810 18.20 -12.97 35.42
C MET A 810 17.69 -14.41 35.55
N THR A 811 17.74 -15.16 34.45
CA THR A 811 17.46 -16.61 34.43
C THR A 811 18.59 -17.41 35.07
N ASP A 812 18.31 -18.67 35.47
CA ASP A 812 19.25 -19.59 36.12
C ASP A 812 20.50 -19.95 35.29
N CYS A 813 20.48 -19.69 33.99
CA CYS A 813 21.60 -19.87 33.06
C CYS A 813 22.09 -18.53 32.50
N GLY A 814 21.59 -17.42 33.05
CA GLY A 814 21.89 -16.08 32.58
C GLY A 814 23.34 -15.71 32.81
N THR A 815 23.94 -15.09 31.80
CA THR A 815 25.28 -14.49 31.85
C THR A 815 25.16 -13.01 31.51
N TRP A 816 26.12 -12.18 31.88
CA TRP A 816 26.05 -10.73 31.66
C TRP A 816 27.37 -10.18 31.12
N ASP A 817 27.35 -8.97 30.55
CA ASP A 817 28.57 -8.31 30.12
C ASP A 817 28.46 -6.79 30.12
N LEU A 818 29.60 -6.10 30.15
CA LEU A 818 29.69 -4.63 30.10
C LEU A 818 30.74 -4.23 29.06
N GLN A 819 30.32 -3.42 28.10
CA GLN A 819 31.13 -3.03 26.94
C GLN A 819 30.96 -1.56 26.60
N PHE A 820 31.94 -0.95 25.93
CA PHE A 820 31.73 0.27 25.17
C PHE A 820 30.66 0.02 24.10
N SER A 821 29.71 0.94 23.95
CA SER A 821 28.63 0.82 22.95
C SER A 821 29.20 0.92 21.53
N TYR A 822 28.86 -0.02 20.65
CA TYR A 822 29.46 -0.14 19.30
C TYR A 822 29.12 1.00 18.32
N GLY A 823 27.98 1.68 18.49
CA GLY A 823 27.49 2.69 17.54
C GLY A 823 27.28 4.08 18.10
N ASP A 824 27.61 4.31 19.37
CA ASP A 824 27.19 5.51 20.12
C ASP A 824 28.35 6.21 20.82
N GLN A 825 29.53 6.10 20.24
CA GLN A 825 30.70 6.80 20.76
C GLN A 825 30.75 8.23 20.24
N MET A 826 31.39 9.10 21.02
CA MET A 826 31.65 10.49 20.63
C MET A 826 32.48 10.58 19.34
N THR A 827 32.28 11.66 18.58
CA THR A 827 32.96 11.90 17.31
C THR A 827 34.46 11.70 17.40
N GLY A 828 35.04 10.94 16.47
CA GLY A 828 36.46 10.62 16.45
C GLY A 828 36.86 9.41 17.30
N TYR A 829 35.90 8.70 17.89
CA TYR A 829 36.14 7.47 18.65
C TYR A 829 35.23 6.33 18.18
N ALA A 830 35.75 5.11 18.22
CA ALA A 830 35.02 3.91 17.88
C ALA A 830 35.52 2.71 18.70
N VAL A 831 34.66 1.70 18.82
CA VAL A 831 35.03 0.43 19.43
C VAL A 831 36.03 -0.30 18.54
N ASN A 832 37.13 -0.78 19.13
CA ASN A 832 38.10 -1.64 18.47
C ASN A 832 37.92 -3.09 18.93
N VAL A 833 37.67 -3.99 17.98
CA VAL A 833 37.39 -5.41 18.23
C VAL A 833 38.63 -6.30 18.23
N SER A 834 39.81 -5.71 18.10
CA SER A 834 41.08 -6.42 18.10
C SER A 834 41.40 -7.01 19.47
N LYS A 835 42.05 -8.19 19.49
CA LYS A 835 42.60 -8.76 20.72
C LYS A 835 43.90 -8.02 21.10
N GLU A 836 44.06 -7.68 22.38
CA GLU A 836 45.32 -7.25 22.98
C GLU A 836 45.73 -8.26 24.06
N SER A 837 47.04 -8.37 24.33
CA SER A 837 47.64 -9.50 25.06
C SER A 837 47.13 -9.76 26.49
N TYR A 838 46.51 -8.75 27.11
CA TYR A 838 45.91 -8.82 28.45
C TYR A 838 44.38 -9.01 28.42
N LEU A 839 43.80 -9.11 27.23
CA LEU A 839 42.41 -9.43 26.92
C LEU A 839 42.31 -10.74 26.12
N ASP A 840 43.40 -11.50 25.98
CA ASP A 840 43.58 -12.60 25.00
C ASP A 840 42.57 -13.78 25.11
N ASN A 841 41.93 -13.96 26.26
CA ASN A 841 40.92 -15.01 26.49
C ASN A 841 39.47 -14.54 26.26
N ILE A 842 39.28 -13.27 25.91
CA ILE A 842 37.97 -12.69 25.62
C ILE A 842 37.66 -12.94 24.13
N GLU A 843 36.91 -14.00 23.83
CA GLU A 843 36.50 -14.29 22.46
C GLU A 843 35.55 -13.21 21.93
N SER A 844 35.85 -12.73 20.71
CA SER A 844 34.91 -11.94 19.91
C SER A 844 33.89 -12.90 19.29
N VAL A 845 32.76 -13.10 19.96
CA VAL A 845 31.71 -13.99 19.47
C VAL A 845 30.53 -13.15 19.00
N ASN A 846 30.15 -13.27 17.72
CA ASN A 846 28.94 -12.65 17.15
C ASN A 846 28.83 -11.14 17.42
N ASN A 847 29.80 -10.35 16.97
CA ASN A 847 29.85 -8.88 17.12
C ASN A 847 29.89 -8.33 18.57
N PHE A 848 30.22 -9.17 19.56
CA PHE A 848 30.51 -8.72 20.93
C PHE A 848 32.01 -8.73 21.17
N GLY A 849 32.56 -7.60 21.61
CA GLY A 849 34.01 -7.36 21.70
C GLY A 849 34.38 -5.92 22.06
N GLY A 850 33.46 -5.16 22.65
CA GLY A 850 33.61 -3.73 22.88
C GLY A 850 34.42 -3.33 24.10
N TYR A 851 35.62 -3.89 24.26
CA TYR A 851 36.46 -3.66 25.44
C TYR A 851 37.56 -2.62 25.23
N ILE A 852 37.75 -2.18 23.99
CA ILE A 852 38.76 -1.20 23.62
C ILE A 852 38.07 -0.05 22.89
N LEU A 853 38.31 1.17 23.35
CA LEU A 853 37.92 2.39 22.67
C LEU A 853 39.14 2.96 21.96
N ARG A 854 39.01 3.21 20.65
CA ARG A 854 40.09 3.71 19.79
C ARG A 854 39.75 5.10 19.27
N ASN A 855 40.73 5.99 19.30
CA ASN A 855 40.64 7.27 18.59
C ASN A 855 40.86 7.03 17.10
N THR A 856 39.84 7.28 16.29
CA THR A 856 39.88 7.02 14.84
C THR A 856 40.70 8.06 14.08
N ASN A 857 40.87 9.26 14.62
CA ASN A 857 41.69 10.31 14.00
C ASN A 857 43.19 10.02 14.13
N VAL A 858 43.60 9.42 15.25
CA VAL A 858 45.02 9.10 15.54
C VAL A 858 45.36 7.64 15.24
N GLY A 859 44.36 6.75 15.23
CA GLY A 859 44.53 5.33 14.96
C GLY A 859 45.10 4.54 16.15
N ASP A 860 45.11 5.08 17.36
CA ASP A 860 45.63 4.43 18.57
C ASP A 860 44.52 4.18 19.61
N ASN A 861 44.71 3.17 20.45
CA ASN A 861 43.79 2.80 21.51
C ASN A 861 43.85 3.84 22.65
N SER A 862 42.69 4.19 23.20
CA SER A 862 42.53 5.37 24.07
C SER A 862 41.96 5.04 25.44
N ALA A 863 41.08 4.05 25.53
CA ALA A 863 40.55 3.56 26.80
C ALA A 863 40.21 2.07 26.72
N TYR A 864 40.18 1.41 27.87
CA TYR A 864 40.04 -0.03 28.00
C TYR A 864 39.08 -0.39 29.12
N LEU A 865 38.27 -1.44 28.92
CA LEU A 865 37.52 -2.09 29.99
C LEU A 865 38.31 -3.31 30.45
N LYS A 866 38.84 -3.24 31.67
CA LYS A 866 39.61 -4.30 32.32
C LYS A 866 38.75 -5.02 33.33
N TRP A 867 38.85 -6.34 33.39
CA TRP A 867 38.08 -7.14 34.33
C TRP A 867 38.95 -7.63 35.48
N ALA A 868 38.45 -7.49 36.71
CA ALA A 868 38.95 -8.22 37.87
C ALA A 868 38.09 -9.48 38.07
N ASN A 869 38.73 -10.57 38.51
CA ASN A 869 38.11 -11.88 38.79
C ASN A 869 37.43 -12.57 37.59
N ARG A 870 37.70 -12.11 36.36
CA ARG A 870 37.11 -12.66 35.13
C ARG A 870 38.11 -12.64 34.00
N ILE A 871 38.14 -13.74 33.22
CA ILE A 871 39.07 -13.92 32.11
C ILE A 871 38.40 -14.07 30.74
N ASN A 872 37.09 -14.34 30.69
CA ASN A 872 36.34 -14.60 29.45
C ASN A 872 35.17 -13.62 29.26
N SER A 873 34.83 -13.27 28.01
CA SER A 873 33.56 -12.59 27.66
C SER A 873 32.37 -13.35 28.23
N TRP A 874 31.33 -12.65 28.67
CA TRP A 874 30.12 -13.22 29.27
C TRP A 874 30.33 -14.05 30.55
N GLY A 875 31.57 -14.36 30.95
CA GLY A 875 31.90 -14.99 32.21
C GLY A 875 31.18 -16.32 32.41
N THR A 876 30.95 -16.66 33.67
CA THR A 876 30.11 -17.80 34.06
C THR A 876 28.70 -17.35 34.39
N THR A 877 27.79 -18.31 34.53
CA THR A 877 26.44 -18.06 35.03
C THR A 877 26.51 -17.35 36.39
N PHE A 878 25.73 -16.27 36.55
CA PHE A 878 25.72 -15.45 37.78
C PHE A 878 27.11 -15.00 38.26
N ASP A 879 27.93 -14.47 37.35
CA ASP A 879 29.26 -13.93 37.66
C ASP A 879 29.19 -12.66 38.55
N THR A 880 28.94 -12.84 39.85
CA THR A 880 28.73 -11.76 40.84
C THR A 880 30.01 -11.09 41.32
N ASP A 881 31.14 -11.80 41.24
CA ASP A 881 32.45 -11.31 41.71
C ASP A 881 33.23 -10.54 40.63
N ALA A 882 32.77 -10.59 39.37
CA ALA A 882 33.39 -9.88 38.26
C ALA A 882 33.17 -8.36 38.34
N THR A 883 34.27 -7.61 38.29
CA THR A 883 34.24 -6.14 38.36
C THR A 883 34.90 -5.51 37.14
N PRO A 884 34.17 -4.71 36.34
CA PRO A 884 34.72 -4.00 35.19
C PRO A 884 35.28 -2.63 35.59
N TYR A 885 36.54 -2.39 35.25
CA TYR A 885 37.25 -1.13 35.46
C TYR A 885 37.49 -0.40 34.14
N LEU A 886 37.12 0.88 34.10
CA LEU A 886 37.54 1.77 33.02
C LEU A 886 38.97 2.24 33.26
N TYR A 887 39.86 1.84 32.37
CA TYR A 887 41.27 2.19 32.38
C TYR A 887 41.62 3.12 31.21
N VAL A 888 42.23 4.27 31.52
CA VAL A 888 42.71 5.23 30.51
C VAL A 888 44.22 5.45 30.73
N PRO A 889 45.10 5.06 29.80
CA PRO A 889 46.55 5.15 29.97
C PRO A 889 47.05 6.60 30.03
N ALA A 890 47.97 6.93 30.94
CA ALA A 890 48.60 8.26 30.97
C ALA A 890 49.56 8.43 29.76
N ASN A 891 49.86 9.69 29.42
CA ASN A 891 50.83 10.10 28.40
C ASN A 891 50.53 9.56 26.99
N LYS A 892 49.25 9.49 26.63
CA LYS A 892 48.75 9.02 25.33
C LYS A 892 47.88 10.07 24.66
N SER A 893 48.38 10.69 23.60
CA SER A 893 47.63 11.76 22.90
C SER A 893 46.29 11.31 22.31
N SER A 894 46.10 10.01 22.08
CA SER A 894 44.85 9.43 21.59
C SER A 894 43.68 9.65 22.57
N ASN A 895 43.94 9.81 23.87
CA ASN A 895 42.88 9.95 24.87
C ASN A 895 42.63 11.38 25.36
N TRP A 896 43.41 12.37 24.92
CA TRP A 896 43.26 13.75 25.42
C TRP A 896 41.86 14.32 25.18
N ASN A 897 41.26 14.01 24.03
CA ASN A 897 39.90 14.47 23.70
C ASN A 897 38.80 13.67 24.42
N LEU A 898 39.13 12.59 25.13
CA LEU A 898 38.16 11.90 26.01
C LEU A 898 37.95 12.67 27.32
N ILE A 899 38.91 13.50 27.71
CA ILE A 899 38.93 14.16 29.00
C ILE A 899 38.16 15.47 28.91
N ASN A 900 37.26 15.68 29.85
CA ASN A 900 36.49 16.91 30.01
C ASN A 900 37.30 17.94 30.79
N PRO A 901 37.53 19.15 30.25
CA PRO A 901 38.29 20.19 30.94
C PRO A 901 37.57 20.66 32.21
N LEU A 902 38.33 21.22 33.16
CA LEU A 902 37.75 21.87 34.33
C LEU A 902 37.45 23.34 34.03
N ALA A 903 36.26 23.81 34.45
CA ALA A 903 35.85 25.19 34.36
C ALA A 903 36.26 26.00 35.61
N GLN A 904 35.93 27.31 35.61
CA GLN A 904 36.24 28.22 36.73
C GLN A 904 35.81 27.66 38.08
N ALA A 905 36.63 27.89 39.09
CA ALA A 905 36.36 27.45 40.45
C ALA A 905 35.13 28.14 41.03
N ASP A 906 34.40 27.42 41.88
CA ASP A 906 33.32 27.99 42.69
C ASP A 906 33.87 28.90 43.80
N GLU A 907 32.98 29.52 44.59
CA GLU A 907 33.36 30.38 45.73
C GLU A 907 34.23 29.67 46.78
N LYS A 908 34.33 28.33 46.74
CA LYS A 908 35.12 27.49 47.65
C LYS A 908 36.47 27.09 47.05
N GLY A 909 36.80 27.55 45.84
CA GLY A 909 38.06 27.24 45.16
C GLY A 909 38.11 25.87 44.51
N ILE A 910 36.96 25.18 44.34
CA ILE A 910 36.90 23.88 43.67
C ILE A 910 36.52 24.08 42.20
N PRO A 911 37.34 23.63 41.24
CA PRO A 911 37.02 23.73 39.82
C PRO A 911 35.69 23.05 39.48
N ALA A 912 34.83 23.73 38.72
CA ALA A 912 33.61 23.14 38.20
C ALA A 912 33.94 22.09 37.12
N ARG A 913 33.19 20.98 37.11
CA ARG A 913 33.38 19.87 36.17
C ARG A 913 32.54 20.11 34.91
N THR A 914 33.04 19.66 33.76
CA THR A 914 32.32 19.71 32.48
C THR A 914 32.02 18.30 31.97
N HIS A 915 31.08 18.19 31.01
CA HIS A 915 30.44 16.92 30.63
C HIS A 915 30.19 16.79 29.12
N ASP A 916 30.93 17.55 28.31
CA ASP A 916 30.75 17.62 26.86
C ASP A 916 31.19 16.32 26.16
N ASN A 917 32.24 15.68 26.67
CA ASN A 917 32.81 14.44 26.16
C ASN A 917 32.23 13.24 26.92
N LYS A 918 31.26 12.56 26.29
CA LYS A 918 30.54 11.41 26.84
C LYS A 918 30.99 10.10 26.18
N VAL A 919 31.46 9.15 26.99
CA VAL A 919 31.82 7.78 26.54
C VAL A 919 30.65 6.85 26.82
N SER A 920 30.10 6.20 25.79
CA SER A 920 28.90 5.36 25.93
C SER A 920 29.24 3.92 26.33
N ILE A 921 28.51 3.40 27.31
CA ILE A 921 28.64 2.08 27.91
C ILE A 921 27.31 1.32 27.81
N SER A 922 27.37 0.03 27.48
CA SER A 922 26.22 -0.87 27.42
C SER A 922 26.43 -2.07 28.36
N VAL A 923 25.42 -2.35 29.18
CA VAL A 923 25.27 -3.55 30.00
C VAL A 923 24.32 -4.51 29.30
N TRP A 924 24.75 -5.75 29.12
CA TRP A 924 24.01 -6.80 28.44
C TRP A 924 23.79 -8.00 29.34
N ALA A 925 22.71 -8.74 29.09
CA ALA A 925 22.42 -10.02 29.74
C ALA A 925 21.98 -11.04 28.69
N LYS A 926 22.29 -12.31 28.94
CA LYS A 926 21.73 -13.45 28.21
C LYS A 926 20.59 -14.04 29.01
N ILE A 927 19.47 -14.28 28.35
CA ILE A 927 18.40 -15.10 28.87
C ILE A 927 18.78 -16.58 28.74
N ASN A 928 19.40 -16.96 27.61
CA ASN A 928 19.99 -18.27 27.35
C ASN A 928 21.08 -18.16 26.26
N GLY A 929 21.55 -19.27 25.69
CA GLY A 929 22.61 -19.28 24.66
C GLY A 929 22.33 -18.42 23.42
N TYR A 930 21.05 -18.25 23.06
CA TYR A 930 20.62 -17.56 21.83
C TYR A 930 20.08 -16.15 22.08
N ASN A 931 19.44 -15.91 23.22
CA ASN A 931 18.65 -14.71 23.48
C ASN A 931 19.43 -13.72 24.35
N LYS A 932 19.83 -12.58 23.77
CA LYS A 932 20.62 -11.53 24.44
C LYS A 932 19.82 -10.24 24.50
N VAL A 933 19.87 -9.55 25.63
CA VAL A 933 19.11 -8.31 25.85
C VAL A 933 19.98 -7.19 26.42
N LEU A 934 19.72 -5.97 25.98
CA LEU A 934 20.34 -4.76 26.51
C LEU A 934 19.67 -4.42 27.84
N VAL A 935 20.42 -4.53 28.94
CA VAL A 935 19.93 -4.24 30.30
C VAL A 935 19.93 -2.74 30.55
N LYS A 936 21.01 -2.06 30.16
CA LYS A 936 21.16 -0.62 30.35
C LYS A 936 22.20 -0.06 29.39
N LYS A 937 21.94 1.14 28.89
CA LYS A 937 22.92 1.99 28.24
C LYS A 937 23.05 3.29 29.04
N TYR A 938 24.28 3.75 29.24
CA TYR A 938 24.61 4.95 30.00
C TYR A 938 25.96 5.54 29.55
N ASN A 939 26.24 6.77 29.94
CA ASN A 939 27.44 7.49 29.58
C ASN A 939 28.33 7.75 30.81
N VAL A 940 29.63 7.86 30.55
CA VAL A 940 30.60 8.33 31.55
C VAL A 940 31.38 9.53 31.03
N CYS A 941 31.64 10.49 31.91
CA CYS A 941 32.43 11.69 31.61
C CYS A 941 33.75 11.62 32.37
N LEU A 942 34.87 11.48 31.67
CA LEU A 942 36.21 11.51 32.28
C LEU A 942 36.55 12.96 32.64
N ILE A 943 36.81 13.26 33.91
CA ILE A 943 37.02 14.63 34.39
C ILE A 943 38.51 14.96 34.50
N ALA A 944 38.97 16.06 33.87
CA ALA A 944 40.38 16.47 33.90
C ALA A 944 40.93 16.57 35.32
N PRO A 945 42.18 16.14 35.56
CA PRO A 945 42.77 16.14 36.89
C PRO A 945 43.21 17.54 37.35
N ILE A 946 43.56 18.42 36.42
CA ILE A 946 44.08 19.75 36.72
C ILE A 946 43.51 20.82 35.80
N ARG A 947 43.60 22.06 36.27
CA ARG A 947 43.21 23.28 35.58
C ARG A 947 44.37 24.27 35.59
N LEU A 948 44.52 25.06 34.53
CA LEU A 948 45.44 26.19 34.43
C LEU A 948 44.63 27.48 34.53
N ASP A 949 45.03 28.37 35.44
CA ASP A 949 44.42 29.68 35.66
C ASP A 949 45.45 30.78 35.42
N VAL A 950 45.01 31.91 34.87
CA VAL A 950 45.83 33.11 34.69
C VAL A 950 45.63 34.08 35.85
N GLU A 951 46.73 34.56 36.41
CA GLU A 951 46.76 35.45 37.57
C GLU A 951 47.14 36.86 37.10
N SER A 952 46.36 37.87 37.51
CA SER A 952 46.63 39.28 37.16
C SER A 952 47.67 39.91 38.10
N ARG A 953 48.83 39.27 38.25
CA ARG A 953 49.88 39.70 39.19
C ARG A 953 51.10 40.26 38.43
N GLY A 954 51.61 41.40 38.87
CA GLY A 954 52.77 42.05 38.24
C GLY A 954 52.43 42.95 37.05
N GLY A 955 53.47 43.54 36.45
CA GLY A 955 53.34 44.45 35.32
C GLY A 955 54.70 44.94 34.83
N PHE A 956 54.81 45.23 33.55
CA PHE A 956 56.02 45.80 32.96
C PHE A 956 56.03 47.32 33.07
N GLU A 957 57.22 47.91 32.98
CA GLU A 957 57.44 49.35 32.86
C GLU A 957 58.21 49.65 31.57
N GLU A 958 57.73 50.63 30.83
CA GLU A 958 58.35 51.11 29.60
C GLU A 958 59.63 51.91 29.90
N GLY A 959 60.61 51.86 28.99
CA GLY A 959 61.72 52.82 29.01
C GLY A 959 62.85 52.47 29.97
N ILE A 960 62.84 51.23 30.48
CA ILE A 960 63.91 50.66 31.32
C ILE A 960 65.02 50.11 30.42
N VAL A 961 66.24 50.62 30.61
CA VAL A 961 67.42 50.31 29.78
C VAL A 961 67.71 48.79 29.71
N ASP A 962 67.68 48.13 30.87
CA ASP A 962 67.92 46.69 31.00
C ASP A 962 66.65 45.84 30.81
N GLY A 963 65.52 46.48 30.45
CA GLY A 963 64.20 45.86 30.36
C GLY A 963 63.49 45.74 31.71
N SER A 964 62.16 45.72 31.66
CA SER A 964 61.32 45.48 32.84
C SER A 964 61.04 43.99 32.98
N LYS A 965 61.07 43.48 34.21
CA LYS A 965 60.97 42.04 34.50
C LYS A 965 59.71 41.69 35.29
N VAL A 966 59.15 40.51 35.01
CA VAL A 966 58.04 39.90 35.73
C VAL A 966 58.31 38.40 35.88
N ASP A 967 58.02 37.85 37.06
CA ASP A 967 58.14 36.42 37.34
C ASP A 967 56.94 35.65 36.79
N GLY A 968 57.16 34.93 35.68
CA GLY A 968 56.15 34.12 35.00
C GLY A 968 55.54 33.03 35.88
N SER A 969 56.25 32.53 36.89
CA SER A 969 55.71 31.51 37.80
C SER A 969 54.55 32.01 38.66
N LYS A 970 54.42 33.34 38.80
CA LYS A 970 53.34 34.00 39.55
C LYS A 970 52.20 34.51 38.65
N LEU A 971 52.33 34.35 37.33
CA LEU A 971 51.33 34.76 36.35
C LEU A 971 50.26 33.70 36.11
N VAL A 972 50.46 32.51 36.65
CA VAL A 972 49.52 31.41 36.54
C VAL A 972 49.42 30.67 37.86
N SER A 973 48.28 30.02 38.07
CA SER A 973 48.07 29.05 39.13
C SER A 973 47.55 27.75 38.52
N ILE A 974 47.90 26.62 39.13
CA ILE A 974 47.39 25.31 38.72
C ILE A 974 46.66 24.72 39.92
N THR A 975 45.45 24.25 39.67
CA THR A 975 44.56 23.71 40.71
C THR A 975 44.05 22.36 40.26
N ASP A 976 44.00 21.39 41.17
CA ASP A 976 43.44 20.08 40.87
C ASP A 976 41.91 20.04 40.95
N PHE A 977 41.32 18.97 40.45
CA PHE A 977 39.87 18.74 40.41
C PHE A 977 39.16 18.75 41.78
N ARG A 978 39.90 18.84 42.89
CA ARG A 978 39.39 18.95 44.27
C ARG A 978 39.79 20.25 44.96
N GLY A 979 40.45 21.17 44.27
CA GLY A 979 40.86 22.47 44.79
C GLY A 979 42.26 22.52 45.40
N TYR A 980 43.08 21.46 45.29
CA TYR A 980 44.46 21.50 45.79
C TYR A 980 45.36 22.25 44.81
N ALA A 981 46.21 23.12 45.33
CA ALA A 981 47.19 23.85 44.54
C ALA A 981 48.30 22.90 44.05
N VAL A 982 48.72 23.08 42.80
CA VAL A 982 49.77 22.29 42.14
C VAL A 982 50.88 23.23 41.71
N ALA A 983 52.09 23.02 42.21
CA ALA A 983 53.25 23.80 41.81
C ALA A 983 54.54 23.01 42.02
N LYS A 984 55.58 23.36 41.26
CA LYS A 984 56.91 22.76 41.39
C LYS A 984 57.52 23.01 42.77
N ASP A 985 57.29 24.22 43.30
CA ASP A 985 57.81 24.68 44.57
C ASP A 985 56.73 24.68 45.66
N TYR A 986 57.17 24.71 46.92
CA TYR A 986 56.28 24.75 48.06
C TYR A 986 55.55 26.10 48.16
N ILE A 987 54.22 26.06 48.28
CA ILE A 987 53.37 27.26 48.29
C ILE A 987 52.98 27.68 49.72
N GLY A 988 52.64 26.72 50.59
CA GLY A 988 52.12 27.02 51.93
C GLY A 988 51.81 25.78 52.76
N SER A 989 51.46 25.98 54.02
CA SER A 989 51.20 24.90 55.00
C SER A 989 49.72 24.55 55.16
N SER A 990 48.81 25.27 54.49
CA SER A 990 47.39 24.95 54.50
C SER A 990 47.11 23.60 53.83
N GLU A 991 45.95 22.99 54.14
CA GLU A 991 45.61 21.66 53.63
C GLU A 991 45.67 21.58 52.10
N LEU A 992 45.15 22.60 51.41
CA LEU A 992 45.09 22.66 49.95
C LEU A 992 46.45 23.00 49.30
N GLU A 993 47.43 23.52 50.05
CA GLU A 993 48.72 23.98 49.49
C GLU A 993 49.90 23.06 49.83
N LYS A 994 49.86 22.37 50.97
CA LYS A 994 51.03 21.63 51.51
C LYS A 994 51.51 20.48 50.63
N TYR A 995 50.67 20.01 49.70
CA TYR A 995 50.99 18.91 48.78
C TYR A 995 51.46 19.38 47.39
N ALA A 996 51.54 20.68 47.13
CA ALA A 996 51.78 21.22 45.79
C ALA A 996 52.96 20.57 45.02
N PRO A 997 54.18 20.42 45.60
CA PRO A 997 55.30 19.76 44.91
C PRO A 997 55.05 18.27 44.60
N LYS A 998 54.29 17.58 45.46
CA LYS A 998 53.98 16.16 45.26
C LYS A 998 52.92 15.99 44.17
N LEU A 999 51.93 16.89 44.14
CA LEU A 999 50.92 16.91 43.10
C LEU A 999 51.51 17.27 41.73
N TRP A 1000 52.53 18.14 41.68
CA TRP A 1000 53.25 18.44 40.43
C TRP A 1000 53.85 17.18 39.80
N GLY A 1001 54.48 16.33 40.63
CA GLY A 1001 54.99 15.03 40.18
C GLY A 1001 53.87 14.03 39.87
N TYR A 1002 52.84 13.96 40.71
CA TYR A 1002 51.74 13.01 40.54
C TYR A 1002 50.91 13.27 39.27
N TYR A 1003 50.65 14.54 38.93
CA TYR A 1003 49.97 14.91 37.68
C TYR A 1003 50.89 14.90 36.46
N ASP A 1004 52.16 14.52 36.65
CA ASP A 1004 53.20 14.41 35.63
C ASP A 1004 53.30 15.66 34.76
N ILE A 1005 53.51 16.81 35.42
CA ILE A 1005 53.65 18.08 34.72
C ILE A 1005 55.03 18.14 34.06
N HIS A 1006 55.05 18.03 32.72
CA HIS A 1006 56.26 17.96 31.91
C HIS A 1006 56.84 19.35 31.64
N SER A 1007 55.98 20.34 31.39
CA SER A 1007 56.42 21.69 31.04
C SER A 1007 55.34 22.72 31.30
N LEU A 1008 55.74 23.89 31.81
CA LEU A 1008 55.00 25.13 31.77
C LEU A 1008 55.79 26.12 30.90
N SER A 1009 55.21 26.53 29.77
CA SER A 1009 55.93 27.31 28.75
C SER A 1009 55.15 28.55 28.34
N PHE A 1010 55.86 29.68 28.22
CA PHE A 1010 55.32 30.95 27.73
C PHE A 1010 55.80 31.16 26.29
N ASP A 1011 54.88 31.21 25.33
CA ASP A 1011 55.21 31.43 23.92
C ASP A 1011 55.35 32.92 23.63
N LEU A 1012 56.52 33.46 23.99
CA LEU A 1012 56.85 34.88 23.82
C LEU A 1012 56.82 35.33 22.35
N SER A 1013 57.01 34.40 21.41
CA SER A 1013 57.02 34.69 19.97
C SER A 1013 55.63 35.04 19.42
N LYS A 1014 54.59 34.55 20.11
CA LYS A 1014 53.18 34.80 19.78
C LYS A 1014 52.57 35.92 20.62
N ALA A 1015 53.38 36.69 21.33
CA ALA A 1015 52.87 37.79 22.13
C ALA A 1015 52.18 38.85 21.27
N ARG A 1016 51.08 39.39 21.80
CA ARG A 1016 50.28 40.43 21.16
C ARG A 1016 50.01 41.56 22.14
N TYR A 1017 49.88 42.78 21.64
CA TYR A 1017 49.80 44.00 22.42
C TYR A 1017 48.46 44.68 22.15
N THR A 1018 47.78 45.18 23.17
CA THR A 1018 46.45 45.81 23.04
C THR A 1018 46.54 47.23 22.47
N LEU A 1019 47.16 47.34 21.31
CA LEU A 1019 47.28 48.52 20.48
C LEU A 1019 46.47 48.26 19.20
N ALA A 1020 45.78 49.28 18.68
CA ALA A 1020 45.02 49.20 17.43
C ALA A 1020 45.27 50.42 16.55
N VAL A 1021 44.89 50.31 15.28
CA VAL A 1021 44.86 51.46 14.36
C VAL A 1021 43.46 52.07 14.41
N ASP A 1022 43.36 53.33 14.82
CA ASP A 1022 42.13 54.11 14.82
C ASP A 1022 42.36 55.42 14.06
N GLY A 1023 41.55 55.69 13.02
CA GLY A 1023 41.69 56.89 12.17
C GLY A 1023 43.06 57.07 11.50
N GLY A 1024 43.88 56.02 11.41
CA GLY A 1024 45.28 56.08 10.92
C GLY A 1024 46.32 56.32 12.02
N SER A 1025 45.90 56.54 13.26
CA SER A 1025 46.75 56.62 14.46
C SER A 1025 46.88 55.26 15.14
N VAL A 1026 48.00 55.00 15.82
CA VAL A 1026 48.16 53.83 16.71
C VAL A 1026 47.78 54.25 18.13
N VAL A 1027 46.78 53.60 18.71
CA VAL A 1027 46.22 53.94 20.04
C VAL A 1027 46.16 52.72 20.96
N ALA A 1028 46.20 52.92 22.28
CA ALA A 1028 45.95 51.85 23.25
C ALA A 1028 44.45 51.53 23.32
N SER A 1029 44.11 50.24 23.21
CA SER A 1029 42.75 49.73 23.25
C SER A 1029 42.68 48.48 24.13
N ASN A 1030 42.58 48.70 25.44
CA ASN A 1030 42.80 47.67 26.45
C ASN A 1030 41.72 46.57 26.56
N ASP A 1031 40.61 46.75 25.85
CA ASP A 1031 39.51 45.77 25.77
C ASP A 1031 39.66 44.80 24.60
N LEU A 1032 40.73 44.90 23.80
CA LEU A 1032 40.98 43.98 22.70
C LEU A 1032 41.14 42.53 23.19
N SER A 1033 40.56 41.60 22.43
CA SER A 1033 40.84 40.17 22.59
C SER A 1033 42.28 39.87 22.16
N TYR A 1034 42.81 38.70 22.53
CA TYR A 1034 44.11 38.24 22.03
C TYR A 1034 44.14 38.24 20.49
N GLU A 1035 43.07 37.77 19.82
CA GLU A 1035 43.04 37.66 18.37
C GLU A 1035 43.00 39.02 17.65
N ASP A 1036 42.49 40.06 18.30
CA ASP A 1036 42.41 41.42 17.74
C ASP A 1036 43.62 42.28 18.13
N ALA A 1037 44.42 41.86 19.12
CA ALA A 1037 45.61 42.57 19.57
C ALA A 1037 46.75 42.54 18.52
N MET A 1038 47.51 43.64 18.45
CA MET A 1038 48.55 43.86 17.45
C MET A 1038 49.85 43.10 17.76
N THR A 1039 50.52 42.57 16.75
CA THR A 1039 51.84 41.95 16.91
C THR A 1039 52.96 43.00 16.95
N ALA A 1040 54.08 42.68 17.62
CA ALA A 1040 55.27 43.55 17.62
C ALA A 1040 55.72 43.91 16.20
N SER A 1041 55.76 42.93 15.29
CA SER A 1041 56.15 43.13 13.89
C SER A 1041 55.26 44.14 13.17
N LYS A 1042 53.95 44.13 13.44
CA LYS A 1042 53.01 45.09 12.85
C LYS A 1042 53.21 46.49 13.42
N LEU A 1043 53.47 46.61 14.72
CA LEU A 1043 53.75 47.89 15.36
C LEU A 1043 55.04 48.53 14.83
N VAL A 1044 56.10 47.74 14.64
CA VAL A 1044 57.36 48.20 14.03
C VAL A 1044 57.13 48.74 12.62
N GLN A 1045 56.30 48.07 11.80
CA GLN A 1045 55.95 48.55 10.46
C GLN A 1045 55.20 49.88 10.50
N LEU A 1046 54.22 50.03 11.40
CA LEU A 1046 53.40 51.24 11.51
C LEU A 1046 54.15 52.45 12.04
N THR A 1047 55.17 52.22 12.89
CA THR A 1047 55.98 53.28 13.52
C THR A 1047 57.32 53.49 12.84
N ASN A 1048 57.58 52.82 11.71
CA ASN A 1048 58.87 52.81 11.03
C ASN A 1048 60.06 52.50 11.98
N GLY A 1049 59.84 51.57 12.93
CA GLY A 1049 60.82 51.16 13.93
C GLY A 1049 61.01 52.11 15.12
N ALA A 1050 60.24 53.21 15.22
CA ALA A 1050 60.32 54.12 16.36
C ALA A 1050 59.90 53.45 17.67
N VAL A 1051 58.94 52.52 17.61
CA VAL A 1051 58.57 51.62 18.71
C VAL A 1051 58.87 50.19 18.29
N ASN A 1052 59.68 49.47 19.08
CA ASN A 1052 60.09 48.10 18.79
C ASN A 1052 60.03 47.24 20.05
N LEU A 1053 58.84 46.70 20.33
CA LEU A 1053 58.57 45.93 21.53
C LEU A 1053 59.08 44.49 21.38
N SER A 1054 59.69 43.98 22.45
CA SER A 1054 60.20 42.61 22.50
C SER A 1054 59.97 42.00 23.87
N LEU A 1055 59.85 40.68 23.89
CA LEU A 1055 59.87 39.86 25.09
C LEU A 1055 61.02 38.86 24.99
N SER A 1056 61.73 38.67 26.09
CA SER A 1056 62.74 37.63 26.24
C SER A 1056 62.59 36.95 27.60
N LYS A 1057 63.23 35.80 27.78
CA LYS A 1057 63.23 35.02 29.02
C LYS A 1057 64.60 34.37 29.17
N ASP A 1058 65.07 34.27 30.41
CA ASP A 1058 66.25 33.47 30.74
C ASP A 1058 65.93 31.96 30.64
N ALA A 1059 66.85 31.19 30.08
CA ALA A 1059 66.66 29.75 29.88
C ALA A 1059 66.41 28.98 31.19
N TYR A 1060 66.89 29.51 32.32
CA TYR A 1060 66.89 28.88 33.64
C TYR A 1060 65.94 29.53 34.65
N SER A 1061 65.21 30.59 34.28
CA SER A 1061 64.22 31.24 35.16
C SER A 1061 62.88 31.43 34.47
N TYR A 1062 61.80 31.59 35.25
CA TYR A 1062 60.50 32.03 34.72
C TYR A 1062 60.42 33.55 34.53
N GLU A 1063 61.52 34.28 34.70
CA GLU A 1063 61.54 35.73 34.53
C GLU A 1063 61.40 36.12 33.06
N ILE A 1064 60.30 36.80 32.75
CA ILE A 1064 60.03 37.38 31.44
C ILE A 1064 60.49 38.83 31.48
N THR A 1065 61.28 39.25 30.50
CA THR A 1065 61.78 40.61 30.33
C THR A 1065 61.08 41.27 29.15
N PHE A 1066 60.45 42.40 29.39
CA PHE A 1066 59.91 43.30 28.37
C PHE A 1066 60.90 44.42 28.08
N LYS A 1067 61.12 44.70 26.80
CA LYS A 1067 61.97 45.80 26.36
C LYS A 1067 61.43 46.46 25.10
N ASN A 1068 61.39 47.79 25.10
CA ASN A 1068 61.27 48.59 23.88
C ASN A 1068 62.69 48.89 23.36
N ASN A 1069 63.02 48.36 22.19
CA ASN A 1069 64.30 48.56 21.52
C ASN A 1069 64.27 49.77 20.56
N GLY A 1070 63.12 50.44 20.46
CA GLY A 1070 62.95 51.67 19.69
C GLY A 1070 63.44 52.90 20.45
N GLY A 1071 63.47 54.05 19.78
CA GLY A 1071 63.86 55.33 20.37
C GLY A 1071 62.70 56.13 20.97
N SER A 1072 61.46 55.67 20.81
CA SER A 1072 60.24 56.36 21.26
C SER A 1072 59.46 55.53 22.27
N ASN A 1073 58.99 56.18 23.33
CA ASN A 1073 58.14 55.56 24.35
C ASN A 1073 56.69 55.43 23.87
N VAL A 1074 55.96 54.51 24.49
CA VAL A 1074 54.49 54.51 24.46
C VAL A 1074 54.00 55.16 25.74
N GLU A 1075 53.32 56.30 25.62
CA GLU A 1075 52.95 57.15 26.77
C GLU A 1075 51.60 56.77 27.41
N GLU A 1076 50.90 55.79 26.86
CA GLU A 1076 49.65 55.23 27.40
C GLU A 1076 49.85 53.79 27.89
N MET A 1077 49.10 53.40 28.92
CA MET A 1077 49.12 52.03 29.43
C MET A 1077 48.44 51.07 28.45
N PHE A 1078 49.13 49.98 28.10
CA PHE A 1078 48.59 48.89 27.30
C PHE A 1078 48.88 47.53 27.94
N TYR A 1079 48.21 46.48 27.48
CA TYR A 1079 48.46 45.10 27.91
C TYR A 1079 49.26 44.34 26.85
N VAL A 1080 50.07 43.39 27.32
CA VAL A 1080 50.62 42.31 26.50
C VAL A 1080 49.94 41.00 26.87
N TYR A 1081 49.44 40.30 25.87
CA TYR A 1081 48.99 38.94 25.96
C TYR A 1081 50.13 37.99 25.59
N ILE A 1082 50.37 36.99 26.44
CA ILE A 1082 51.34 35.93 26.20
C ILE A 1082 50.61 34.58 26.33
N PRO A 1083 50.59 33.75 25.27
CA PRO A 1083 50.08 32.38 25.39
C PRO A 1083 50.95 31.57 26.35
N VAL A 1084 50.32 30.88 27.29
CA VAL A 1084 50.95 29.97 28.23
C VAL A 1084 50.38 28.57 28.02
N THR A 1085 51.26 27.59 27.82
CA THR A 1085 50.88 26.19 27.61
C THR A 1085 51.50 25.30 28.68
N LEU A 1086 50.64 24.53 29.35
CA LEU A 1086 50.99 23.51 30.33
C LEU A 1086 50.79 22.12 29.70
N LYS A 1087 51.80 21.25 29.78
CA LYS A 1087 51.69 19.84 29.37
C LYS A 1087 51.74 18.91 30.57
N TYR A 1088 50.80 17.98 30.66
CA TYR A 1088 50.64 17.06 31.78
C TYR A 1088 50.20 15.65 31.33
N ALA A 1089 50.02 14.72 32.28
CA ALA A 1089 49.71 13.31 32.02
C ALA A 1089 48.61 13.04 30.97
N TYR A 1090 47.58 13.90 30.87
CA TYR A 1090 46.41 13.67 30.02
C TYR A 1090 46.11 14.81 29.04
N GLY A 1091 47.06 15.71 28.76
CA GLY A 1091 46.89 16.68 27.70
C GLY A 1091 47.72 17.95 27.80
N GLU A 1092 47.28 18.94 27.04
CA GLU A 1092 47.86 20.28 26.99
C GLU A 1092 46.76 21.30 27.33
N LEU A 1093 47.03 22.20 28.26
CA LEU A 1093 46.16 23.33 28.60
C LEU A 1093 46.81 24.61 28.10
N THR A 1094 46.07 25.45 27.37
CA THR A 1094 46.57 26.73 26.88
C THR A 1094 45.68 27.87 27.34
N GLU A 1095 46.30 28.88 27.95
CA GLU A 1095 45.66 30.11 28.40
C GLU A 1095 46.44 31.33 27.94
N TYR A 1096 45.90 32.54 28.15
CA TYR A 1096 46.56 33.79 27.76
C TYR A 1096 46.76 34.70 28.97
N VAL A 1097 48.01 34.86 29.43
CA VAL A 1097 48.29 35.82 30.50
C VAL A 1097 48.21 37.23 29.96
N LYS A 1098 47.47 38.11 30.65
CA LYS A 1098 47.28 39.53 30.31
C LYS A 1098 48.06 40.40 31.28
N ILE A 1099 49.19 40.95 30.84
CA ILE A 1099 50.13 41.69 31.70
C ILE A 1099 50.11 43.17 31.32
N PRO A 1100 49.87 44.11 32.26
CA PRO A 1100 49.91 45.54 31.97
C PRO A 1100 51.35 46.02 31.74
N VAL A 1101 51.52 46.95 30.80
CA VAL A 1101 52.76 47.67 30.51
C VAL A 1101 52.50 49.16 30.80
N TYR A 1102 53.13 49.68 31.85
CA TYR A 1102 52.95 51.06 32.29
C TYR A 1102 53.97 51.99 31.65
N PRO A 1103 53.60 53.23 31.30
CA PRO A 1103 54.57 54.27 30.95
C PRO A 1103 55.56 54.52 32.07
N ARG A 1104 56.74 55.02 31.73
CA ARG A 1104 57.85 55.21 32.67
C ARG A 1104 57.45 56.06 33.88
N GLY A 1105 57.78 55.59 35.08
CA GLY A 1105 57.47 56.24 36.36
C GLY A 1105 56.04 56.03 36.85
N GLN A 1106 55.15 55.45 36.02
CA GLN A 1106 53.72 55.33 36.32
C GLN A 1106 53.30 53.95 36.84
N LYS A 1107 54.23 52.98 36.95
CA LYS A 1107 53.93 51.65 37.49
C LYS A 1107 53.46 51.73 38.95
N PRO A 1108 52.21 51.29 39.28
CA PRO A 1108 51.68 51.36 40.65
C PRO A 1108 52.50 50.55 41.64
N ALA A 1109 52.54 50.98 42.92
CA ALA A 1109 53.27 50.28 43.97
C ALA A 1109 52.78 48.82 44.18
N SER A 1110 51.49 48.56 43.94
CA SER A 1110 50.90 47.22 43.94
C SER A 1110 51.43 46.31 42.84
N ALA A 1111 51.86 46.86 41.70
CA ALA A 1111 52.43 46.12 40.57
C ALA A 1111 53.96 45.92 40.68
N ARG A 1112 54.62 46.59 41.65
CA ARG A 1112 56.07 46.50 41.91
C ARG A 1112 56.45 45.36 42.87
N ARG A 1113 55.48 44.63 43.43
CA ARG A 1113 55.69 43.53 44.38
C ARG A 1113 55.56 42.16 43.72
#